data_AF-A0A3M1HPD5-F1
#
_entry.id   AF-A0A3M1HPD5-F1
#
_cell.length_a   1.000
_cell.length_b   1.000
_cell.length_c   1.000
_cell.angle_alpha   90.00
_cell.angle_beta   90.00
_cell.angle_gamma   90.00
#
_symmetry.space_group_name_H-M   'P 1'
#
loop_
_entity.id
_entity.type
_entity.pdbx_description
1 polymer ?
#
loop_
_entity_poly.entity_id
_entity_poly.type
_entity_poly.pdbx_seq_one_letter_code
_entity_poly.pdbx_strand_id
1 'polypeptide(L)'
;MVQMQHGRAGPSRRTRTSDKIRRLLMSAPQPFDKEDQMTEQLAVFIDFENVARWAEEAFLDFELTPLIEYLQGRGSLVTKRAYGDWGRFSHYRDELMENAIDLVQMYSVRAGKNRADIRMTVDAMEIAMSRPHIRTFVIVSGDSDFGALIGKLREYGKYTVGIGPRNITHRLLVKSCDEFIYLETLLGEETGVGEQAGSDTEVARKLLLKALQAHGQRGEIPVAAARLKQTMLSMDSTFNEANYGFDHFKNWLEKNNDLVRLYLRDFQLYVAPRDFDVQQTPGLVEYEVPSEEQESVAVESPLAEQYRQIFARLKMNTTDFATRRDVLRDIYRELSEHPGAYTTDTLLETLRERYEAQGLSRSKTMLRHIWQMGFRQRAFDYGEHSASVRVPVWLSQDIDSEAAFVRRAESGFVYAVVHAGIPVDEAELAAVLLNDRDQCDYIQSLLEDLMARGLIVKDGNRYRLPGQSLIPFCDEPPLRLICREIEQVQLPEGAARGIEKAQTLAKRAMIQRSQDFSASARSYLYACRLQWDAVQRHEPGATLEDLRWYIASYASVRAGELSQVERDYSGSRTYYLAFFALVQEDDPLWGRMRGLINPMLAYYWANAARELGINVSSWNLSTASPAQVAVLAANHENAELRHRWQERTRALAEVNEGVLLRVIEQIRHNYADQPAYLDTADQILDIIQEARRRRNGADRAPVQEARNGQHA
;
A
#
# COMPACT_ATOMS: atom_id res chain seq x y z
N MET A 1 4.88 -87.50 38.90
CA MET A 1 5.80 -86.41 38.55
C MET A 1 4.98 -85.11 38.60
N VAL A 2 5.10 -84.45 39.75
CA VAL A 2 4.66 -83.11 40.19
C VAL A 2 3.38 -82.49 39.61
N GLN A 3 2.41 -82.37 40.51
CA GLN A 3 1.13 -81.66 40.47
C GLN A 3 1.25 -80.13 40.49
N MET A 4 0.17 -79.51 40.05
CA MET A 4 -0.24 -78.12 40.32
C MET A 4 0.13 -77.62 41.73
N GLN A 5 0.69 -76.42 41.81
CA GLN A 5 0.55 -75.54 42.98
C GLN A 5 0.29 -74.09 42.55
N HIS A 6 -0.75 -73.54 43.17
CA HIS A 6 -1.23 -72.17 43.03
C HIS A 6 -0.25 -71.19 43.68
N GLY A 7 0.22 -70.19 42.93
CA GLY A 7 0.86 -68.98 43.45
C GLY A 7 0.00 -67.77 43.11
N ARG A 8 -0.53 -67.09 44.14
CA ARG A 8 -1.33 -65.86 44.06
C ARG A 8 -0.65 -64.81 43.17
N ALA A 9 -1.31 -64.41 42.08
CA ALA A 9 -1.01 -63.16 41.40
C ALA A 9 -1.62 -62.00 42.20
N GLY A 10 -0.78 -61.24 42.91
CA GLY A 10 -1.09 -59.86 43.27
C GLY A 10 -1.19 -58.99 41.99
N PRO A 11 -1.87 -57.84 42.04
CA PRO A 11 -2.04 -57.02 40.84
C PRO A 11 -0.69 -56.46 40.40
N SER A 12 -0.19 -56.99 39.27
CA SER A 12 0.94 -56.46 38.54
C SER A 12 0.57 -55.11 37.94
N ARG A 13 1.38 -54.10 38.29
CA ARG A 13 1.49 -52.76 37.70
C ARG A 13 1.10 -52.73 36.21
N ARG A 14 -0.15 -52.35 35.92
CA ARG A 14 -0.47 -51.70 34.66
C ARG A 14 0.07 -50.28 34.71
N THR A 15 0.77 -49.95 33.65
CA THR A 15 1.54 -48.74 33.43
C THR A 15 0.70 -47.48 33.62
N ARG A 16 1.29 -46.56 34.38
CA ARG A 16 0.78 -45.26 34.84
C ARG A 16 0.53 -44.24 33.72
N THR A 17 0.41 -44.69 32.48
CA THR A 17 0.33 -43.87 31.27
C THR A 17 -1.10 -43.78 30.74
N SER A 18 -1.95 -44.79 30.98
CA SER A 18 -3.34 -44.80 30.50
C SER A 18 -4.33 -44.06 31.41
N ASP A 19 -3.99 -43.86 32.69
CA ASP A 19 -4.82 -43.06 33.63
C ASP A 19 -4.46 -41.56 33.65
N LYS A 20 -3.30 -41.18 33.08
CA LYS A 20 -2.87 -39.78 32.99
C LYS A 20 -3.65 -39.04 31.90
N ILE A 21 -3.96 -39.72 30.79
CA ILE A 21 -4.77 -39.17 29.69
C ILE A 21 -6.24 -39.03 30.10
N ARG A 22 -6.78 -39.96 30.92
CA ARG A 22 -8.16 -39.87 31.42
C ARG A 22 -8.37 -38.82 32.52
N ARG A 23 -7.34 -38.50 33.31
CA ARG A 23 -7.41 -37.40 34.30
C ARG A 23 -7.11 -36.01 33.74
N LEU A 24 -6.39 -35.90 32.62
CA LEU A 24 -6.22 -34.63 31.90
C LEU A 24 -7.50 -34.16 31.19
N LEU A 25 -8.52 -35.02 31.07
CA LEU A 25 -9.81 -34.69 30.46
C LEU A 25 -10.89 -34.24 31.47
N MET A 26 -10.63 -34.22 32.78
CA MET A 26 -11.70 -33.96 33.79
C MET A 26 -11.35 -32.97 34.92
N SER A 27 -10.59 -31.91 34.65
CA SER A 27 -10.55 -30.77 35.58
C SER A 27 -10.34 -29.44 34.85
N ALA A 28 -11.44 -28.80 34.50
CA ALA A 28 -11.48 -27.37 34.25
C ALA A 28 -12.37 -26.72 35.30
N PRO A 29 -12.06 -25.49 35.74
CA PRO A 29 -13.02 -24.66 36.46
C PRO A 29 -14.08 -24.12 35.50
N GLN A 30 -15.33 -24.07 35.96
CA GLN A 30 -16.42 -23.25 35.41
C GLN A 30 -17.31 -22.75 36.57
N PRO A 31 -17.87 -21.52 36.51
CA PRO A 31 -18.71 -21.07 35.40
C PRO A 31 -18.32 -19.71 34.77
N PHE A 32 -17.88 -19.75 33.52
CA PHE A 32 -18.68 -19.34 32.35
C PHE A 32 -18.68 -20.52 31.37
N ASP A 33 -19.81 -21.22 31.30
CA ASP A 33 -19.98 -22.57 30.75
C ASP A 33 -19.06 -22.95 29.56
N LYS A 34 -18.47 -24.14 29.67
CA LYS A 34 -17.70 -24.79 28.58
C LYS A 34 -18.52 -25.04 27.31
N GLU A 35 -19.82 -24.78 27.33
CA GLU A 35 -20.69 -24.83 26.15
C GLU A 35 -20.49 -23.62 25.22
N ASP A 36 -19.97 -22.48 25.70
CA ASP A 36 -19.82 -21.26 24.86
C ASP A 36 -18.60 -21.28 23.94
N GLN A 37 -17.52 -22.01 24.26
CA GLN A 37 -16.33 -22.11 23.40
C GLN A 37 -16.54 -22.99 22.16
N MET A 38 -17.61 -23.78 22.09
CA MET A 38 -17.91 -24.59 20.90
C MET A 38 -18.73 -23.87 19.83
N THR A 39 -19.13 -22.62 20.03
CA THR A 39 -19.97 -21.92 19.03
C THR A 39 -19.83 -20.40 19.11
N GLU A 40 -18.61 -19.83 19.13
CA GLU A 40 -18.50 -18.45 18.69
C GLU A 40 -18.90 -18.41 17.21
N GLN A 41 -20.08 -17.85 16.96
CA GLN A 41 -20.64 -17.73 15.63
C GLN A 41 -20.34 -16.36 15.07
N LEU A 42 -19.63 -16.35 13.95
CA LEU A 42 -19.20 -15.15 13.26
C LEU A 42 -20.08 -14.94 12.02
N ALA A 43 -20.42 -13.67 11.77
CA ALA A 43 -20.91 -13.23 10.47
C ALA A 43 -19.84 -12.36 9.81
N VAL A 44 -19.42 -12.77 8.61
CA VAL A 44 -18.38 -12.11 7.81
C VAL A 44 -19.02 -11.40 6.64
N PHE A 45 -18.74 -10.11 6.51
CA PHE A 45 -19.21 -9.25 5.43
C PHE A 45 -18.00 -8.63 4.75
N ILE A 46 -17.84 -8.93 3.46
CA ILE A 46 -16.67 -8.56 2.67
C ILE A 46 -17.08 -7.51 1.64
N ASP A 47 -16.54 -6.31 1.78
CA ASP A 47 -16.58 -5.27 0.76
C ASP A 47 -15.56 -5.63 -0.33
N PHE A 48 -15.97 -6.55 -1.21
CA PHE A 48 -15.06 -7.19 -2.14
C PHE A 48 -14.50 -6.19 -3.15
N GLU A 49 -15.29 -5.22 -3.60
CA GLU A 49 -14.81 -4.22 -4.55
C GLU A 49 -13.70 -3.33 -3.97
N ASN A 50 -13.77 -3.01 -2.68
CA ASN A 50 -12.77 -2.19 -2.00
C ASN A 50 -11.47 -2.96 -1.78
N VAL A 51 -11.61 -4.21 -1.31
CA VAL A 51 -10.47 -5.08 -1.04
C VAL A 51 -9.78 -5.54 -2.33
N ALA A 52 -10.53 -5.94 -3.35
CA ALA A 52 -9.98 -6.36 -4.63
C ALA A 52 -9.27 -5.22 -5.36
N ARG A 53 -9.82 -4.00 -5.38
CA ARG A 53 -9.12 -2.84 -5.97
C ARG A 53 -7.78 -2.55 -5.31
N TRP A 54 -7.74 -2.55 -3.98
CA TRP A 54 -6.48 -2.40 -3.26
C TRP A 54 -5.51 -3.53 -3.59
N ALA A 55 -6.00 -4.76 -3.62
CA ALA A 55 -5.16 -5.91 -3.84
C ALA A 55 -4.66 -6.01 -5.29
N GLU A 56 -5.44 -5.59 -6.30
CA GLU A 56 -5.00 -5.47 -7.70
C GLU A 56 -3.97 -4.33 -7.88
N GLU A 57 -4.03 -3.28 -7.07
CA GLU A 57 -3.05 -2.18 -7.06
C GLU A 57 -1.75 -2.57 -6.33
N ALA A 58 -1.85 -3.32 -5.23
CA ALA A 58 -0.71 -3.72 -4.39
C ALA A 58 -0.08 -5.07 -4.78
N PHE A 59 -0.87 -5.96 -5.39
CA PHE A 59 -0.55 -7.32 -5.78
C PHE A 59 -1.14 -7.61 -7.18
N LEU A 60 -0.68 -8.68 -7.85
CA LEU A 60 -1.28 -9.09 -9.13
C LEU A 60 -2.65 -9.79 -8.95
N ASP A 61 -2.98 -10.25 -7.73
CA ASP A 61 -4.22 -10.97 -7.38
C ASP A 61 -4.45 -10.99 -5.84
N PHE A 62 -5.67 -11.28 -5.37
CA PHE A 62 -6.07 -11.37 -3.95
C PHE A 62 -6.59 -12.78 -3.59
N GLU A 63 -5.85 -13.52 -2.77
CA GLU A 63 -6.30 -14.81 -2.24
C GLU A 63 -7.08 -14.61 -0.93
N LEU A 64 -8.34 -15.05 -0.91
CA LEU A 64 -9.24 -14.95 0.25
C LEU A 64 -9.16 -16.16 1.17
N THR A 65 -8.67 -17.29 0.67
CA THR A 65 -8.60 -18.54 1.43
C THR A 65 -7.85 -18.39 2.77
N PRO A 66 -6.67 -17.75 2.85
CA PRO A 66 -5.97 -17.56 4.12
C PRO A 66 -6.77 -16.72 5.15
N LEU A 67 -7.48 -15.70 4.67
CA LEU A 67 -8.38 -14.89 5.51
C LEU A 67 -9.49 -15.76 6.11
N ILE A 68 -10.10 -16.61 5.29
CA ILE A 68 -11.19 -17.49 5.73
C ILE A 68 -10.69 -18.54 6.72
N GLU A 69 -9.55 -19.18 6.46
CA GLU A 69 -8.93 -20.15 7.36
C GLU A 69 -8.60 -19.52 8.72
N TYR A 70 -8.02 -18.31 8.71
CA TYR A 70 -7.76 -17.55 9.94
C TYR A 70 -9.03 -17.28 10.74
N LEU A 71 -10.12 -16.87 10.07
CA LEU A 71 -11.40 -16.58 10.71
C LEU A 71 -12.08 -17.87 11.22
N GLN A 72 -11.96 -18.98 10.51
CA GLN A 72 -12.44 -20.30 10.95
C GLN A 72 -11.72 -20.77 12.23
N GLY A 73 -10.44 -20.41 12.39
CA GLY A 73 -9.69 -20.67 13.62
C GLY A 73 -10.24 -19.93 14.85
N ARG A 74 -11.02 -18.86 14.67
CA ARG A 74 -11.64 -18.07 15.75
C ARG A 74 -13.03 -18.55 16.14
N GLY A 75 -13.76 -19.17 15.22
CA GLY A 75 -15.10 -19.67 15.47
C GLY A 75 -15.82 -20.12 14.20
N SER A 76 -17.06 -20.57 14.36
CA SER A 76 -17.87 -21.05 13.25
C SER A 76 -18.37 -19.88 12.41
N LEU A 77 -18.03 -19.87 11.12
CA LEU A 77 -18.47 -18.85 10.17
C LEU A 77 -19.88 -19.18 9.67
N VAL A 78 -20.89 -18.67 10.37
CA VAL A 78 -22.31 -18.98 10.12
C VAL A 78 -22.90 -18.13 9.00
N THR A 79 -22.30 -16.97 8.72
CA THR A 79 -22.60 -16.20 7.53
C THR A 79 -21.32 -15.67 6.93
N LYS A 80 -21.18 -15.85 5.62
CA LYS A 80 -20.06 -15.32 4.84
C LYS A 80 -20.65 -14.71 3.58
N ARG A 81 -20.62 -13.40 3.46
CA ARG A 81 -21.13 -12.68 2.29
C ARG A 81 -20.06 -11.78 1.73
N ALA A 82 -19.86 -11.86 0.42
CA ALA A 82 -19.07 -10.90 -0.31
C ALA A 82 -19.99 -10.05 -1.18
N TYR A 83 -19.69 -8.75 -1.27
CA TYR A 83 -20.47 -7.77 -2.01
C TYR A 83 -19.60 -7.21 -3.13
N GLY A 84 -19.99 -7.46 -4.37
CA GLY A 84 -19.27 -6.91 -5.52
C GLY A 84 -19.95 -7.19 -6.84
N ASP A 85 -19.48 -6.51 -7.89
CA ASP A 85 -19.89 -6.82 -9.24
C ASP A 85 -19.18 -8.09 -9.74
N TRP A 86 -19.82 -9.24 -9.57
CA TRP A 86 -19.21 -10.50 -10.01
C TRP A 86 -19.09 -10.60 -11.52
N GLY A 87 -19.71 -9.72 -12.31
CA GLY A 87 -19.42 -9.59 -13.74
C GLY A 87 -17.99 -9.08 -13.99
N ARG A 88 -17.54 -8.11 -13.18
CA ARG A 88 -16.17 -7.57 -13.19
C ARG A 88 -15.20 -8.51 -12.49
N PHE A 89 -15.58 -9.03 -11.34
CA PHE A 89 -14.76 -9.90 -10.49
C PHE A 89 -15.05 -11.38 -10.75
N SER A 90 -15.35 -11.75 -12.00
CA SER A 90 -15.80 -13.10 -12.34
C SER A 90 -14.77 -14.18 -12.02
N HIS A 91 -13.50 -13.79 -11.97
CA HIS A 91 -12.36 -14.66 -11.74
C HIS A 91 -12.17 -15.12 -10.29
N TYR A 92 -12.74 -14.38 -9.35
CA TYR A 92 -12.72 -14.70 -7.92
C TYR A 92 -13.89 -15.61 -7.50
N ARG A 93 -14.87 -15.81 -8.38
CA ARG A 93 -16.10 -16.54 -8.06
C ARG A 93 -15.81 -17.96 -7.59
N ASP A 94 -14.92 -18.66 -8.28
CA ASP A 94 -14.62 -20.07 -7.99
C ASP A 94 -13.99 -20.21 -6.59
N GLU A 95 -12.96 -19.43 -6.27
CA GLU A 95 -12.33 -19.43 -4.94
C GLU A 95 -13.32 -19.04 -3.83
N LEU A 96 -14.12 -18.00 -4.06
CA LEU A 96 -15.14 -17.55 -3.09
C LEU A 96 -16.20 -18.64 -2.84
N MET A 97 -16.64 -19.33 -3.89
CA MET A 97 -17.62 -20.41 -3.81
C MET A 97 -17.04 -21.65 -3.14
N GLU A 98 -15.79 -22.00 -3.40
CA GLU A 98 -15.06 -23.09 -2.72
C GLU A 98 -14.95 -22.82 -1.22
N ASN A 99 -14.77 -21.56 -0.83
CA ASN A 99 -14.81 -21.11 0.56
C ASN A 99 -16.23 -20.96 1.13
N ALA A 100 -17.27 -21.39 0.40
CA ALA A 100 -18.68 -21.27 0.75
C ALA A 100 -19.09 -19.84 1.17
N ILE A 101 -18.65 -18.85 0.38
CA ILE A 101 -19.03 -17.44 0.53
C ILE A 101 -20.20 -17.14 -0.40
N ASP A 102 -21.26 -16.56 0.17
CA ASP A 102 -22.42 -16.10 -0.58
C ASP A 102 -22.03 -14.86 -1.40
N LEU A 103 -22.09 -14.99 -2.73
CA LEU A 103 -21.80 -13.91 -3.67
C LEU A 103 -23.03 -13.01 -3.84
N VAL A 104 -23.04 -11.86 -3.16
CA VAL A 104 -24.09 -10.86 -3.32
C VAL A 104 -23.75 -10.01 -4.53
N GLN A 105 -24.43 -10.27 -5.65
CA GLN A 105 -24.24 -9.51 -6.88
C GLN A 105 -24.67 -8.06 -6.67
N MET A 106 -23.69 -7.17 -6.71
CA MET A 106 -23.90 -5.74 -6.77
C MET A 106 -23.84 -5.35 -8.25
N TYR A 107 -25.00 -5.27 -8.90
CA TYR A 107 -25.02 -4.82 -10.29
C TYR A 107 -24.63 -3.34 -10.33
N SER A 108 -23.59 -3.02 -11.11
CA SER A 108 -23.15 -1.65 -11.41
C SER A 108 -24.15 -0.91 -12.31
N VAL A 109 -25.43 -0.87 -11.94
CA VAL A 109 -26.48 -0.20 -12.73
C VAL A 109 -26.59 1.24 -12.24
N ARG A 110 -25.81 2.15 -12.84
CA ARG A 110 -25.73 3.61 -12.56
C ARG A 110 -25.00 4.01 -11.25
N ALA A 111 -24.31 5.14 -11.26
CA ALA A 111 -23.48 5.64 -10.17
C ALA A 111 -24.10 5.56 -8.78
N GLY A 112 -23.50 4.81 -7.88
CA GLY A 112 -23.82 4.85 -6.47
C GLY A 112 -22.71 4.16 -5.70
N LYS A 113 -21.68 4.95 -5.34
CA LYS A 113 -20.49 4.47 -4.60
C LYS A 113 -20.81 3.83 -3.24
N ASN A 114 -22.07 3.91 -2.79
CA ASN A 114 -22.49 3.43 -1.48
C ASN A 114 -23.50 2.27 -1.59
N ARG A 115 -23.72 1.64 -2.76
CA ARG A 115 -24.71 0.55 -2.84
C ARG A 115 -24.23 -0.72 -2.17
N ALA A 116 -22.97 -1.10 -2.37
CA ALA A 116 -22.36 -2.20 -1.64
C ALA A 116 -22.43 -1.90 -0.14
N ASP A 117 -22.01 -0.69 0.27
CA ASP A 117 -21.98 -0.27 1.67
C ASP A 117 -23.37 -0.26 2.32
N ILE A 118 -24.37 0.32 1.65
CA ILE A 118 -25.75 0.36 2.13
C ILE A 118 -26.30 -1.06 2.19
N ARG A 119 -26.11 -1.87 1.15
CA ARG A 119 -26.65 -3.24 1.12
C ARG A 119 -26.01 -4.11 2.20
N MET A 120 -24.70 -4.03 2.35
CA MET A 120 -23.94 -4.72 3.38
C MET A 120 -24.36 -4.25 4.77
N THR A 121 -24.57 -2.95 4.98
CA THR A 121 -25.08 -2.38 6.25
C THR A 121 -26.47 -2.92 6.58
N VAL A 122 -27.39 -2.94 5.61
CA VAL A 122 -28.75 -3.48 5.79
C VAL A 122 -28.71 -4.96 6.14
N ASP A 123 -27.96 -5.76 5.38
CA ASP A 123 -27.82 -7.20 5.62
C ASP A 123 -27.19 -7.49 6.99
N ALA A 124 -26.15 -6.74 7.38
CA ALA A 124 -25.48 -6.91 8.67
C ALA A 124 -26.41 -6.56 9.85
N MET A 125 -27.17 -5.48 9.74
CA MET A 125 -28.16 -5.10 10.76
C MET A 125 -29.33 -6.09 10.82
N GLU A 126 -29.82 -6.58 9.69
CA GLU A 126 -30.84 -7.64 9.64
C GLU A 126 -30.36 -8.89 10.38
N ILE A 127 -29.12 -9.32 10.14
CA ILE A 127 -28.53 -10.48 10.83
C ILE A 127 -28.36 -10.21 12.32
N ALA A 128 -27.88 -9.02 12.70
CA ALA A 128 -27.72 -8.65 14.11
C ALA A 128 -29.03 -8.72 14.89
N MET A 129 -30.15 -8.34 14.26
CA MET A 129 -31.49 -8.33 14.86
C MET A 129 -32.20 -9.69 14.79
N SER A 130 -32.10 -10.40 13.66
CA SER A 130 -32.82 -11.66 13.44
C SER A 130 -32.10 -12.89 13.99
N ARG A 131 -30.77 -12.81 14.17
CA ARG A 131 -29.92 -13.90 14.66
C ARG A 131 -29.14 -13.47 15.89
N PRO A 132 -29.81 -13.33 17.06
CA PRO A 132 -29.19 -12.79 18.28
C PRO A 132 -27.99 -13.61 18.79
N HIS A 133 -27.95 -14.91 18.46
CA HIS A 133 -26.89 -15.85 18.80
C HIS A 133 -25.57 -15.62 18.04
N ILE A 134 -25.57 -14.87 16.92
CA ILE A 134 -24.35 -14.40 16.28
C ILE A 134 -23.83 -13.21 17.10
N ARG A 135 -22.69 -13.41 17.76
CA ARG A 135 -22.11 -12.42 18.69
C ARG A 135 -20.99 -11.61 18.07
N THR A 136 -20.34 -12.12 17.03
CA THR A 136 -19.16 -11.50 16.40
C THR A 136 -19.45 -11.15 14.94
N PHE A 137 -19.17 -9.90 14.58
CA PHE A 137 -19.36 -9.37 13.24
C PHE A 137 -18.01 -8.93 12.68
N VAL A 138 -17.62 -9.53 11.57
CA VAL A 138 -16.38 -9.24 10.86
C VAL A 138 -16.71 -8.39 9.63
N ILE A 139 -16.17 -7.18 9.59
CA ILE A 139 -16.29 -6.24 8.47
C ILE A 139 -14.94 -6.18 7.76
N VAL A 140 -14.88 -6.72 6.55
CA VAL A 140 -13.67 -6.71 5.73
C VAL A 140 -13.76 -5.53 4.75
N SER A 141 -13.22 -4.38 5.14
CA SER A 141 -13.10 -3.15 4.34
C SER A 141 -12.10 -2.17 4.96
N GLY A 142 -11.48 -1.33 4.13
CA GLY A 142 -10.70 -0.16 4.57
C GLY A 142 -11.51 1.14 4.69
N ASP A 143 -12.80 1.14 4.31
CA ASP A 143 -13.61 2.36 4.21
C ASP A 143 -14.16 2.85 5.57
N SER A 144 -13.90 4.12 5.89
CA SER A 144 -14.41 4.75 7.11
C SER A 144 -15.94 4.87 7.18
N ASP A 145 -16.64 4.79 6.04
CA ASP A 145 -18.09 4.92 6.01
C ASP A 145 -18.81 3.80 6.80
N PHE A 146 -18.13 2.66 7.03
CA PHE A 146 -18.64 1.59 7.90
C PHE A 146 -18.58 1.89 9.41
N GLY A 147 -17.97 3.00 9.83
CA GLY A 147 -17.91 3.37 11.25
C GLY A 147 -19.29 3.48 11.91
N ALA A 148 -20.31 3.95 11.17
CA ALA A 148 -21.68 4.03 11.68
C ALA A 148 -22.32 2.65 11.89
N LEU A 149 -22.08 1.70 10.97
CA LEU A 149 -22.53 0.31 11.11
C LEU A 149 -21.87 -0.35 12.33
N ILE A 150 -20.56 -0.20 12.46
CA ILE A 150 -19.80 -0.73 13.60
C ILE A 150 -20.33 -0.16 14.93
N GLY A 151 -20.51 1.16 15.00
CA GLY A 151 -21.10 1.81 16.17
C GLY A 151 -22.46 1.22 16.55
N LYS A 152 -23.33 0.99 15.56
CA LYS A 152 -24.64 0.36 15.79
C LYS A 152 -24.51 -1.10 16.24
N LEU A 153 -23.69 -1.92 15.60
CA LEU A 153 -23.48 -3.31 16.02
C LEU A 153 -23.04 -3.39 17.49
N ARG A 154 -22.17 -2.47 17.92
CA ARG A 154 -21.74 -2.36 19.33
C ARG A 154 -22.85 -1.92 20.26
N GLU A 155 -23.71 -0.97 19.86
CA GLU A 155 -24.93 -0.62 20.62
C GLU A 155 -25.84 -1.86 20.83
N TYR A 156 -25.88 -2.79 19.88
CA TYR A 156 -26.60 -4.07 19.99
C TYR A 156 -25.82 -5.15 20.77
N GLY A 157 -24.70 -4.80 21.39
CA GLY A 157 -23.87 -5.71 22.20
C GLY A 157 -23.08 -6.74 21.37
N LYS A 158 -22.84 -6.48 20.09
CA LYS A 158 -22.03 -7.34 19.21
C LYS A 158 -20.55 -6.97 19.32
N TYR A 159 -19.68 -7.98 19.23
CA TYR A 159 -18.24 -7.81 19.10
C TYR A 159 -17.89 -7.53 17.64
N THR A 160 -17.12 -6.48 17.37
CA THR A 160 -16.83 -6.01 16.01
C THR A 160 -15.35 -6.15 15.66
N VAL A 161 -15.07 -6.90 14.59
CA VAL A 161 -13.72 -7.09 14.04
C VAL A 161 -13.66 -6.39 12.69
N GLY A 162 -12.78 -5.40 12.55
CA GLY A 162 -12.46 -4.78 11.27
C GLY A 162 -11.27 -5.48 10.63
N ILE A 163 -11.32 -5.71 9.33
CA ILE A 163 -10.20 -6.25 8.56
C ILE A 163 -10.00 -5.38 7.33
N GLY A 164 -8.80 -4.86 7.12
CA GLY A 164 -8.55 -4.00 5.97
C GLY A 164 -7.08 -3.70 5.74
N PRO A 165 -6.72 -3.10 4.62
CA PRO A 165 -5.32 -2.90 4.28
C PRO A 165 -4.75 -1.66 4.92
N ARG A 166 -3.51 -1.73 5.41
CA ARG A 166 -2.92 -0.69 6.25
C ARG A 166 -2.81 0.66 5.57
N ASN A 167 -2.47 0.68 4.28
CA ASN A 167 -2.23 1.91 3.51
C ASN A 167 -3.51 2.71 3.19
N ILE A 168 -4.66 2.05 3.06
CA ILE A 168 -5.93 2.70 2.69
C ILE A 168 -6.95 2.73 3.83
N THR A 169 -6.73 1.98 4.91
CA THR A 169 -7.62 1.99 6.07
C THR A 169 -7.53 3.31 6.82
N HIS A 170 -8.67 4.00 6.92
CA HIS A 170 -8.74 5.24 7.68
C HIS A 170 -8.69 4.99 9.20
N ARG A 171 -7.89 5.75 9.95
CA ARG A 171 -7.73 5.58 11.42
C ARG A 171 -9.03 5.64 12.22
N LEU A 172 -10.05 6.33 11.73
CA LEU A 172 -11.37 6.38 12.39
C LEU A 172 -12.10 5.03 12.34
N LEU A 173 -11.95 4.26 11.26
CA LEU A 173 -12.53 2.92 11.16
C LEU A 173 -11.90 2.01 12.21
N VAL A 174 -10.57 2.01 12.27
CA VAL A 174 -9.78 1.22 13.23
C VAL A 174 -10.21 1.49 14.68
N LYS A 175 -10.40 2.77 15.03
CA LYS A 175 -10.86 3.17 16.37
C LYS A 175 -12.32 2.81 16.67
N SER A 176 -13.13 2.57 15.64
CA SER A 176 -14.55 2.26 15.80
C SER A 176 -14.76 0.79 16.18
N CYS A 177 -13.89 -0.10 15.69
CA CYS A 177 -13.91 -1.55 15.95
C CYS A 177 -13.46 -1.90 17.36
N ASP A 178 -13.93 -3.04 17.89
CA ASP A 178 -13.39 -3.62 19.13
C ASP A 178 -12.02 -4.28 18.87
N GLU A 179 -11.80 -4.79 17.66
CA GLU A 179 -10.51 -5.28 17.17
C GLU A 179 -10.34 -4.91 15.69
N PHE A 180 -9.11 -4.57 15.28
CA PHE A 180 -8.78 -4.35 13.87
C PHE A 180 -7.56 -5.17 13.45
N ILE A 181 -7.62 -5.82 12.29
CA ILE A 181 -6.58 -6.69 11.74
C ILE A 181 -6.19 -6.19 10.36
N TYR A 182 -4.90 -6.01 10.12
CA TYR A 182 -4.43 -5.63 8.79
C TYR A 182 -4.33 -6.85 7.87
N LEU A 183 -4.76 -6.68 6.61
CA LEU A 183 -4.74 -7.76 5.60
C LEU A 183 -3.32 -8.27 5.33
N GLU A 184 -2.34 -7.38 5.34
CA GLU A 184 -0.91 -7.70 5.15
C GLU A 184 -0.43 -8.72 6.19
N THR A 185 -0.88 -8.59 7.43
CA THR A 185 -0.56 -9.50 8.53
C THR A 185 -1.15 -10.91 8.32
N LEU A 186 -2.31 -11.00 7.67
CA LEU A 186 -3.00 -12.28 7.41
C LEU A 186 -2.40 -13.06 6.23
N LEU A 187 -1.72 -12.36 5.33
CA LEU A 187 -1.02 -12.94 4.18
C LEU A 187 0.38 -13.48 4.53
N GLY A 188 0.75 -13.49 5.82
CA GLY A 188 2.06 -13.95 6.27
C GLY A 188 3.21 -13.02 5.88
N GLU A 189 2.91 -11.74 5.62
CA GLU A 189 3.97 -10.73 5.46
C GLU A 189 4.56 -10.43 6.84
N GLU A 190 5.84 -10.75 7.05
CA GLU A 190 6.59 -10.14 8.14
C GLU A 190 6.50 -8.63 7.97
N THR A 191 6.03 -7.94 9.00
CA THR A 191 5.91 -6.49 8.97
C THR A 191 7.31 -5.89 8.86
N GLY A 192 7.70 -5.53 7.64
CA GLY A 192 8.96 -4.87 7.34
C GLY A 192 9.13 -3.65 8.26
N VAL A 193 10.07 -3.76 9.18
CA VAL A 193 10.43 -2.74 10.16
C VAL A 193 11.06 -1.57 9.41
N GLY A 194 10.25 -0.57 9.03
CA GLY A 194 10.71 0.65 8.35
C GLY A 194 9.95 1.87 8.84
N GLU A 195 10.64 2.71 9.63
CA GLU A 195 10.33 4.06 10.16
C GLU A 195 8.98 4.32 10.86
N GLN A 196 7.84 3.77 10.42
CA GLN A 196 6.58 3.79 11.19
C GLN A 196 6.59 2.78 12.34
N ALA A 197 7.27 1.64 12.19
CA ALA A 197 7.39 0.63 13.23
C ALA A 197 8.14 1.13 14.48
N GLY A 198 9.12 2.04 14.34
CA GLY A 198 9.80 2.63 15.51
C GLY A 198 8.87 3.50 16.35
N SER A 199 8.00 4.28 15.69
CA SER A 199 6.95 5.07 16.34
C SER A 199 5.84 4.17 16.91
N ASP A 200 5.34 3.21 16.14
CA ASP A 200 4.21 2.36 16.52
C ASP A 200 4.58 1.32 17.60
N THR A 201 5.80 0.76 17.54
CA THR A 201 6.32 -0.14 18.58
C THR A 201 6.52 0.62 19.89
N GLU A 202 7.02 1.86 19.82
CA GLU A 202 7.17 2.71 21.01
C GLU A 202 5.80 3.14 21.58
N VAL A 203 4.80 3.36 20.73
CA VAL A 203 3.41 3.59 21.15
C VAL A 203 2.84 2.35 21.85
N ALA A 204 3.05 1.15 21.30
CA ALA A 204 2.62 -0.12 21.89
C ALA A 204 3.31 -0.42 23.23
N ARG A 205 4.61 -0.13 23.33
CA ARG A 205 5.39 -0.23 24.57
C ARG A 205 4.90 0.75 25.64
N LYS A 206 4.57 1.99 25.25
CA LYS A 206 3.91 2.97 26.16
C LYS A 206 2.52 2.51 26.59
N LEU A 207 1.75 1.89 25.70
CA LEU A 207 0.45 1.31 26.01
C LEU A 207 0.56 0.19 27.05
N LEU A 208 1.53 -0.71 26.89
CA LEU A 208 1.83 -1.78 27.86
C LEU A 208 2.14 -1.21 29.26
N LEU A 209 3.00 -0.19 29.34
CA LEU A 209 3.34 0.46 30.61
C LEU A 209 2.11 1.13 31.26
N LYS A 210 1.27 1.81 30.48
CA LYS A 210 0.02 2.42 30.97
C LYS A 210 -0.97 1.38 31.49
N ALA A 211 -1.14 0.28 30.76
CA ALA A 211 -2.01 -0.82 31.18
C ALA A 211 -1.51 -1.47 32.47
N LEU A 212 -0.20 -1.69 32.60
CA LEU A 212 0.41 -2.18 33.85
C LEU A 212 0.23 -1.19 35.00
N GLN A 213 0.45 0.11 34.78
CA GLN A 213 0.20 1.13 35.81
C GLN A 213 -1.26 1.12 36.29
N ALA A 214 -2.22 0.97 35.38
CA ALA A 214 -3.64 0.90 35.73
C ALA A 214 -3.97 -0.31 36.62
N HIS A 215 -3.34 -1.47 36.38
CA HIS A 215 -3.45 -2.63 37.27
C HIS A 215 -2.69 -2.44 38.60
N GLY A 216 -1.54 -1.77 38.57
CA GLY A 216 -0.76 -1.46 39.77
C GLY A 216 -1.50 -0.56 40.75
N GLN A 217 -2.19 0.46 40.25
CA GLN A 217 -3.05 1.34 41.07
C GLN A 217 -4.20 0.59 41.76
N ARG A 218 -4.62 -0.56 41.21
CA ARG A 218 -5.66 -1.43 41.77
C ARG A 218 -5.10 -2.55 42.64
N GLY A 219 -3.78 -2.64 42.79
CA GLY A 219 -3.11 -3.74 43.51
C GLY A 219 -3.24 -5.10 42.79
N GLU A 220 -3.45 -5.10 41.47
CA GLU A 220 -3.68 -6.31 40.66
C GLU A 220 -2.40 -6.83 39.96
N ILE A 221 -1.21 -6.44 40.45
CA ILE A 221 0.08 -6.91 39.92
C ILE A 221 0.60 -8.04 40.83
N PRO A 222 1.11 -9.15 40.26
CA PRO A 222 1.25 -9.45 38.83
C PRO A 222 -0.10 -9.79 38.18
N VAL A 223 -0.33 -9.26 36.97
CA VAL A 223 -1.60 -9.40 36.26
C VAL A 223 -1.53 -10.54 35.25
N ALA A 224 -2.61 -11.30 35.07
CA ALA A 224 -2.68 -12.32 34.03
C ALA A 224 -2.53 -11.68 32.63
N ALA A 225 -1.68 -12.24 31.77
CA ALA A 225 -1.38 -11.71 30.44
C ALA A 225 -2.66 -11.48 29.60
N ALA A 226 -3.63 -12.40 29.68
CA ALA A 226 -4.92 -12.24 28.99
C ALA A 226 -5.70 -10.99 29.46
N ARG A 227 -5.72 -10.71 30.77
CA ARG A 227 -6.38 -9.53 31.34
C ARG A 227 -5.63 -8.24 31.02
N LEU A 228 -4.29 -8.30 31.01
CA LEU A 228 -3.47 -7.18 30.57
C LEU A 228 -3.72 -6.84 29.09
N LYS A 229 -3.78 -7.84 28.21
CA LYS A 229 -4.13 -7.66 26.80
C LYS A 229 -5.51 -7.03 26.62
N GLN A 230 -6.52 -7.50 27.35
CA GLN A 230 -7.86 -6.88 27.33
C GLN A 230 -7.83 -5.41 27.75
N THR A 231 -7.06 -5.08 28.79
CA THR A 231 -6.88 -3.68 29.21
C THR A 231 -6.17 -2.86 28.14
N MET A 232 -5.13 -3.38 27.49
CA MET A 232 -4.44 -2.71 26.38
C MET A 232 -5.39 -2.44 25.21
N LEU A 233 -6.18 -3.44 24.79
CA LEU A 233 -7.19 -3.30 23.73
C LEU A 233 -8.29 -2.29 24.10
N SER A 234 -8.69 -2.23 25.38
CA SER A 234 -9.66 -1.24 25.84
C SER A 234 -9.14 0.20 25.81
N MET A 235 -7.82 0.36 25.97
CA MET A 235 -7.14 1.67 25.91
C MET A 235 -6.83 2.07 24.46
N ASP A 236 -6.45 1.11 23.63
CA ASP A 236 -6.16 1.29 22.22
C ASP A 236 -6.50 0.02 21.43
N SER A 237 -7.60 0.07 20.68
CA SER A 237 -8.08 -1.05 19.86
C SER A 237 -7.19 -1.37 18.66
N THR A 238 -6.20 -0.51 18.37
CA THR A 238 -5.24 -0.73 17.27
C THR A 238 -4.11 -1.70 17.65
N PHE A 239 -3.97 -2.02 18.94
CA PHE A 239 -2.95 -2.94 19.42
C PHE A 239 -3.26 -4.38 19.02
N ASN A 240 -2.42 -4.97 18.18
CA ASN A 240 -2.42 -6.40 17.89
C ASN A 240 -0.97 -6.83 17.69
N GLU A 241 -0.55 -7.92 18.30
CA GLU A 241 0.85 -8.36 18.30
C GLU A 241 1.32 -8.83 16.94
N ALA A 242 0.39 -9.35 16.14
CA ALA A 242 0.63 -9.72 14.76
C ALA A 242 1.00 -8.49 13.90
N ASN A 243 0.54 -7.28 14.27
CA ASN A 243 0.96 -6.04 13.61
C ASN A 243 2.45 -5.71 13.82
N TYR A 244 3.10 -6.37 14.76
CA TYR A 244 4.53 -6.22 15.07
C TYR A 244 5.32 -7.50 14.76
N GLY A 245 4.73 -8.46 14.04
CA GLY A 245 5.39 -9.69 13.61
C GLY A 245 5.37 -10.83 14.64
N PHE A 246 4.43 -10.83 15.60
CA PHE A 246 4.33 -11.90 16.60
C PHE A 246 3.01 -12.65 16.51
N ASP A 247 3.08 -13.98 16.42
CA ASP A 247 1.89 -14.86 16.36
C ASP A 247 1.03 -14.81 17.63
N HIS A 248 1.66 -14.57 18.77
CA HIS A 248 1.03 -14.63 20.09
C HIS A 248 1.51 -13.48 20.99
N PHE A 249 0.61 -13.00 21.87
CA PHE A 249 0.93 -11.97 22.88
C PHE A 249 2.12 -12.33 23.76
N LYS A 250 2.27 -13.63 24.05
CA LYS A 250 3.40 -14.17 24.78
C LYS A 250 4.74 -13.82 24.10
N ASN A 251 4.86 -14.07 22.79
CA ASN A 251 6.11 -13.84 22.05
C ASN A 251 6.45 -12.34 22.00
N TRP A 252 5.43 -11.48 21.87
CA TRP A 252 5.62 -10.03 21.95
C TRP A 252 6.10 -9.59 23.35
N LEU A 253 5.53 -10.15 24.42
CA LEU A 253 5.98 -9.87 25.79
C LEU A 253 7.42 -10.37 26.05
N GLU A 254 7.78 -11.53 25.51
CA GLU A 254 9.15 -12.08 25.58
C GLU A 254 10.17 -11.14 24.94
N LYS A 255 9.84 -10.54 23.79
CA LYS A 255 10.72 -9.55 23.14
C LYS A 255 10.80 -8.23 23.92
N ASN A 256 9.76 -7.88 24.69
CA ASN A 256 9.71 -6.67 25.52
C ASN A 256 10.09 -6.95 27.00
N ASN A 257 10.91 -7.97 27.25
CA ASN A 257 11.42 -8.34 28.58
C ASN A 257 12.25 -7.21 29.25
N ASP A 258 12.63 -6.20 28.47
CA ASP A 258 13.33 -5.04 28.99
C ASP A 258 12.42 -4.15 29.86
N LEU A 259 11.11 -4.20 29.65
CA LEU A 259 10.08 -3.44 30.38
C LEU A 259 9.35 -4.27 31.45
N VAL A 260 9.24 -5.58 31.27
CA VAL A 260 8.39 -6.46 32.09
C VAL A 260 9.11 -7.72 32.53
N ARG A 261 8.69 -8.27 33.67
CA ARG A 261 9.00 -9.64 34.08
C ARG A 261 7.82 -10.55 33.87
N LEU A 262 8.10 -11.77 33.42
CA LEU A 262 7.11 -12.80 33.15
C LEU A 262 7.16 -13.90 34.21
N TYR A 263 5.99 -14.35 34.63
CA TYR A 263 5.83 -15.40 35.63
C TYR A 263 4.81 -16.43 35.17
N LEU A 264 4.97 -17.66 35.63
CA LEU A 264 4.02 -18.75 35.44
C LEU A 264 3.41 -19.15 36.78
N ARG A 265 2.10 -19.29 36.81
CA ARG A 265 1.35 -19.93 37.89
C ARG A 265 0.18 -20.70 37.30
N ASP A 266 0.03 -21.97 37.65
CA ASP A 266 -1.04 -22.85 37.15
C ASP A 266 -1.18 -22.87 35.61
N PHE A 267 -0.04 -22.87 34.91
CA PHE A 267 0.06 -22.77 33.43
C PHE A 267 -0.48 -21.47 32.81
N GLN A 268 -0.80 -20.47 33.62
CA GLN A 268 -1.17 -19.13 33.16
C GLN A 268 0.03 -18.19 33.25
N LEU A 269 0.19 -17.37 32.21
CA LEU A 269 1.23 -16.34 32.13
C LEU A 269 0.78 -15.10 32.88
N TYR A 270 1.64 -14.62 33.79
CA TYR A 270 1.48 -13.41 34.56
C TYR A 270 2.58 -12.41 34.21
N VAL A 271 2.26 -11.12 34.23
CA VAL A 271 3.14 -10.03 33.82
C VAL A 271 3.23 -9.02 34.96
N ALA A 272 4.44 -8.59 35.27
CA ALA A 272 4.70 -7.51 36.22
C ALA A 272 5.71 -6.50 35.65
N PRO A 273 5.73 -5.26 36.17
CA PRO A 273 6.84 -4.34 35.95
C PRO A 273 8.18 -4.97 36.33
N ARG A 274 9.25 -4.56 35.65
CA ARG A 274 10.59 -5.15 35.86
C ARG A 274 11.13 -4.98 37.28
N ASP A 275 10.72 -3.93 37.97
CA ASP A 275 11.06 -3.61 39.36
C ASP A 275 10.20 -4.36 40.40
N PHE A 276 9.28 -5.22 39.97
CA PHE A 276 8.44 -6.02 40.86
C PHE A 276 9.26 -7.05 41.67
N ASP A 277 9.04 -7.07 42.99
CA ASP A 277 9.68 -7.99 43.93
C ASP A 277 8.81 -9.25 44.13
N VAL A 278 9.37 -10.38 43.69
CA VAL A 278 8.73 -11.71 43.69
C VAL A 278 8.44 -12.21 45.10
N GLN A 279 9.13 -11.70 46.12
CA GLN A 279 9.02 -12.20 47.50
C GLN A 279 7.63 -12.00 48.13
N GLN A 280 6.74 -11.24 47.47
CA GLN A 280 5.40 -10.92 47.99
C GLN A 280 4.27 -11.83 47.50
N THR A 281 4.52 -12.84 46.65
CA THR A 281 3.43 -13.64 46.07
C THR A 281 3.77 -15.14 45.97
N PRO A 282 3.27 -16.01 46.87
CA PRO A 282 3.55 -17.44 46.88
C PRO A 282 3.06 -18.15 45.60
N GLY A 283 3.91 -18.98 44.99
CA GLY A 283 3.53 -19.89 43.89
C GLY A 283 3.75 -19.36 42.46
N LEU A 284 4.40 -18.21 42.28
CA LEU A 284 4.85 -17.72 40.96
C LEU A 284 6.28 -18.19 40.67
N VAL A 285 6.47 -18.80 39.51
CA VAL A 285 7.79 -19.19 38.99
C VAL A 285 8.17 -18.20 37.89
N GLU A 286 9.36 -17.61 37.95
CA GLU A 286 9.84 -16.71 36.90
C GLU A 286 10.03 -17.48 35.58
N TYR A 287 9.59 -16.88 34.48
CA TYR A 287 9.71 -17.45 33.14
C TYR A 287 10.95 -16.89 32.45
N GLU A 288 11.94 -17.75 32.21
CA GLU A 288 13.16 -17.41 31.48
C GLU A 288 12.89 -17.37 29.97
N VAL A 289 13.23 -16.26 29.33
CA VAL A 289 13.13 -16.08 27.88
C VAL A 289 14.34 -16.75 27.20
N PRO A 290 14.17 -17.61 26.17
CA PRO A 290 15.28 -18.18 25.41
C PRO A 290 16.11 -17.07 24.73
N SER A 291 17.44 -17.16 24.81
CA SER A 291 18.35 -16.17 24.18
C SER A 291 18.63 -16.53 22.72
N GLU A 292 18.36 -15.61 21.79
CA GLU A 292 18.86 -15.66 20.42
C GLU A 292 20.33 -15.20 20.37
N GLU A 293 21.16 -15.92 19.62
CA GLU A 293 22.60 -15.65 19.44
C GLU A 293 22.83 -14.25 18.85
N GLN A 294 23.63 -13.43 19.54
CA GLN A 294 23.96 -12.07 19.14
C GLN A 294 25.03 -12.07 18.05
N GLU A 295 24.64 -11.84 16.79
CA GLU A 295 25.57 -11.38 15.75
C GLU A 295 26.03 -9.94 16.05
N SER A 296 27.34 -9.73 15.96
CA SER A 296 28.03 -8.49 16.27
C SER A 296 27.62 -7.35 15.33
N VAL A 297 26.97 -6.31 15.86
CA VAL A 297 26.62 -5.10 15.11
C VAL A 297 27.88 -4.27 14.87
N ALA A 298 28.41 -4.32 13.65
CA ALA A 298 29.37 -3.33 13.15
C ALA A 298 28.65 -1.99 12.98
N VAL A 299 29.33 -0.87 13.25
CA VAL A 299 28.77 0.48 13.06
C VAL A 299 28.50 0.71 11.56
N GLU A 300 27.23 0.67 11.17
CA GLU A 300 26.81 0.74 9.77
C GLU A 300 26.86 2.18 9.22
N SER A 301 27.18 2.31 7.93
CA SER A 301 27.20 3.59 7.22
C SER A 301 25.78 4.18 7.10
N PRO A 302 25.58 5.50 7.30
CA PRO A 302 24.28 6.16 7.11
C PRO A 302 23.65 5.96 5.73
N LEU A 303 24.46 5.61 4.72
CA LEU A 303 24.00 5.34 3.35
C LEU A 303 23.45 3.91 3.19
N ALA A 304 24.03 2.93 3.88
CA ALA A 304 23.56 1.55 3.87
C ALA A 304 22.17 1.41 4.53
N GLU A 305 21.90 2.24 5.54
CA GLU A 305 20.58 2.36 6.16
C GLU A 305 19.54 2.88 5.16
N GLN A 306 19.87 3.97 4.45
CA GLN A 306 18.99 4.54 3.42
C GLN A 306 18.64 3.55 2.30
N TYR A 307 19.61 2.74 1.85
CA TYR A 307 19.35 1.69 0.87
C TYR A 307 18.38 0.63 1.41
N ARG A 308 18.61 0.13 2.63
CA ARG A 308 17.73 -0.85 3.26
C ARG A 308 16.31 -0.33 3.46
N GLN A 309 16.18 0.94 3.86
CA GLN A 309 14.87 1.59 4.00
C GLN A 309 14.10 1.63 2.67
N ILE A 310 14.76 2.00 1.57
CA ILE A 310 14.12 1.99 0.24
C ILE A 310 13.71 0.58 -0.15
N PHE A 311 14.60 -0.40 0.01
CA PHE A 311 14.29 -1.78 -0.37
C PHE A 311 13.14 -2.32 0.46
N ALA A 312 13.10 -2.02 1.77
CA ALA A 312 12.03 -2.42 2.67
C ALA A 312 10.70 -1.82 2.25
N ARG A 313 10.69 -0.52 1.93
CA ARG A 313 9.51 0.19 1.43
C ARG A 313 8.98 -0.42 0.12
N LEU A 314 9.87 -0.91 -0.74
CA LEU A 314 9.52 -1.49 -2.05
C LEU A 314 9.30 -3.01 -2.00
N LYS A 315 9.35 -3.61 -0.80
CA LYS A 315 9.26 -5.05 -0.55
C LYS A 315 10.28 -5.88 -1.36
N MET A 316 11.49 -5.36 -1.54
CA MET A 316 12.51 -5.98 -2.41
C MET A 316 13.54 -6.85 -1.66
N ASN A 317 13.50 -6.89 -0.33
CA ASN A 317 14.56 -7.40 0.55
C ASN A 317 14.10 -8.49 1.54
N THR A 318 12.95 -9.12 1.30
CA THR A 318 12.45 -10.24 2.13
C THR A 318 13.15 -11.57 1.84
N THR A 319 14.00 -11.65 0.81
CA THR A 319 14.64 -12.90 0.38
C THR A 319 16.14 -12.71 0.22
N ASP A 320 16.90 -13.65 0.78
CA ASP A 320 18.35 -13.67 0.68
C ASP A 320 18.81 -13.78 -0.79
N PHE A 321 20.02 -13.29 -1.03
CA PHE A 321 20.60 -13.18 -2.36
C PHE A 321 20.69 -14.52 -3.11
N ALA A 322 21.08 -15.60 -2.42
CA ALA A 322 21.27 -16.90 -3.04
C ALA A 322 19.93 -17.49 -3.49
N THR A 323 18.94 -17.51 -2.58
CA THR A 323 17.59 -17.97 -2.87
C THR A 323 16.95 -17.18 -4.01
N ARG A 324 17.07 -15.85 -3.97
CA ARG A 324 16.52 -14.96 -5.01
C ARG A 324 17.07 -15.30 -6.40
N ARG A 325 18.39 -15.45 -6.51
CA ARG A 325 19.04 -15.80 -7.79
C ARG A 325 18.65 -17.19 -8.26
N ASP A 326 18.61 -18.18 -7.37
CA ASP A 326 18.21 -19.54 -7.76
C ASP A 326 16.80 -19.55 -8.35
N VAL A 327 15.85 -18.87 -7.72
CA VAL A 327 14.48 -18.77 -8.23
C VAL A 327 14.42 -18.02 -9.56
N LEU A 328 15.16 -16.92 -9.72
CA LEU A 328 15.20 -16.20 -11.01
C LEU A 328 15.76 -17.07 -12.14
N ARG A 329 16.78 -17.88 -11.86
CA ARG A 329 17.35 -18.83 -12.83
C ARG A 329 16.35 -19.92 -13.21
N ASP A 330 15.64 -20.46 -12.23
CA ASP A 330 14.62 -21.47 -12.48
C ASP A 330 13.45 -20.89 -13.29
N ILE A 331 13.00 -19.67 -12.99
CA ILE A 331 12.01 -18.95 -13.81
C ILE A 331 12.51 -18.79 -15.26
N TYR A 332 13.75 -18.34 -15.45
CA TYR A 332 14.33 -18.20 -16.79
C TYR A 332 14.35 -19.53 -17.53
N ARG A 333 14.76 -20.62 -16.86
CA ARG A 333 14.85 -21.96 -17.47
C ARG A 333 13.49 -22.42 -17.98
N GLU A 334 12.45 -22.34 -17.15
CA GLU A 334 11.10 -22.77 -17.53
C GLU A 334 10.56 -21.96 -18.72
N LEU A 335 10.73 -20.64 -18.71
CA LEU A 335 10.24 -19.79 -19.79
C LEU A 335 11.08 -19.89 -21.08
N SER A 336 12.37 -20.21 -20.95
CA SER A 336 13.26 -20.42 -22.10
C SER A 336 13.03 -21.78 -22.76
N GLU A 337 12.77 -22.84 -21.98
CA GLU A 337 12.51 -24.18 -22.50
C GLU A 337 11.07 -24.35 -22.99
N HIS A 338 10.12 -23.64 -22.38
CA HIS A 338 8.69 -23.76 -22.65
C HIS A 338 8.00 -22.40 -22.84
N PRO A 339 8.37 -21.62 -23.88
CA PRO A 339 7.83 -20.29 -24.12
C PRO A 339 6.31 -20.29 -24.31
N GLY A 340 5.58 -19.58 -23.44
CA GLY A 340 4.12 -19.47 -23.49
C GLY A 340 3.35 -20.70 -23.02
N ALA A 341 4.04 -21.72 -22.48
CA ALA A 341 3.37 -22.91 -21.95
C ALA A 341 2.75 -22.66 -20.57
N TYR A 342 3.29 -21.70 -19.82
CA TYR A 342 2.85 -21.38 -18.47
C TYR A 342 2.13 -20.04 -18.43
N THR A 343 1.18 -19.95 -17.51
CA THR A 343 0.74 -18.69 -16.91
C THR A 343 1.65 -18.36 -15.72
N THR A 344 1.61 -17.12 -15.22
CA THR A 344 2.40 -16.79 -14.01
C THR A 344 2.03 -17.70 -12.84
N ASP A 345 0.73 -17.91 -12.59
CA ASP A 345 0.27 -18.73 -11.47
C ASP A 345 0.71 -20.20 -11.59
N THR A 346 0.54 -20.79 -12.77
CA THR A 346 0.93 -22.19 -13.01
C THR A 346 2.44 -22.41 -12.94
N LEU A 347 3.24 -21.44 -13.39
CA LEU A 347 4.69 -21.48 -13.25
C LEU A 347 5.12 -21.44 -11.78
N LEU A 348 4.59 -20.48 -11.00
CA LEU A 348 4.96 -20.34 -9.59
C LEU A 348 4.51 -21.55 -8.78
N GLU A 349 3.34 -22.13 -9.08
CA GLU A 349 2.86 -23.36 -8.45
C GLU A 349 3.78 -24.55 -8.76
N THR A 350 4.14 -24.73 -10.04
CA THR A 350 5.06 -25.79 -10.47
C THR A 350 6.42 -25.68 -9.79
N LEU A 351 6.96 -24.46 -9.66
CA LEU A 351 8.20 -24.22 -8.95
C LEU A 351 8.06 -24.50 -7.45
N ARG A 352 6.95 -24.11 -6.82
CA ARG A 352 6.67 -24.40 -5.40
C ARG A 352 6.68 -25.90 -5.13
N GLU A 353 5.93 -26.68 -5.91
CA GLU A 353 5.88 -28.15 -5.78
C GLU A 353 7.27 -28.78 -5.98
N ARG A 354 8.05 -28.28 -6.94
CA ARG A 354 9.42 -28.74 -7.19
C ARG A 354 10.33 -28.49 -5.98
N TYR A 355 10.25 -27.32 -5.36
CA TYR A 355 11.05 -26.99 -4.18
C TYR A 355 10.62 -27.81 -2.96
N GLU A 356 9.31 -28.01 -2.77
CA GLU A 356 8.78 -28.86 -1.70
C GLU A 356 9.27 -30.31 -1.82
N ALA A 357 9.28 -30.86 -3.04
CA ALA A 357 9.84 -32.18 -3.32
C ALA A 357 11.34 -32.30 -3.04
N GLN A 358 12.08 -31.18 -3.11
CA GLN A 358 13.51 -31.09 -2.77
C GLN A 358 13.76 -30.82 -1.27
N GLY A 359 12.70 -30.65 -0.46
CA GLY A 359 12.81 -30.29 0.95
C GLY A 359 13.17 -28.82 1.19
N LEU A 360 13.00 -27.95 0.18
CA LEU A 360 13.22 -26.51 0.28
C LEU A 360 11.91 -25.79 0.57
N SER A 361 11.83 -25.08 1.70
CA SER A 361 10.66 -24.26 2.05
C SER A 361 10.71 -22.93 1.29
N ARG A 362 10.04 -22.86 0.14
CA ARG A 362 9.86 -21.62 -0.66
C ARG A 362 8.37 -21.38 -0.90
N SER A 363 7.79 -20.42 -0.17
CA SER A 363 6.35 -20.13 -0.24
C SER A 363 5.97 -19.51 -1.59
N LYS A 364 4.71 -19.71 -2.01
CA LYS A 364 4.16 -19.09 -3.23
C LYS A 364 4.30 -17.57 -3.22
N THR A 365 4.11 -16.95 -2.05
CA THR A 365 4.30 -15.51 -1.81
C THR A 365 5.73 -15.07 -2.09
N MET A 366 6.74 -15.82 -1.61
CA MET A 366 8.14 -15.51 -1.90
C MET A 366 8.43 -15.59 -3.40
N LEU A 367 7.99 -16.65 -4.07
CA LEU A 367 8.19 -16.81 -5.51
C LEU A 367 7.52 -15.67 -6.30
N ARG A 368 6.33 -15.23 -5.86
CA ARG A 368 5.62 -14.08 -6.43
C ARG A 368 6.39 -12.77 -6.25
N HIS A 369 7.01 -12.52 -5.10
CA HIS A 369 7.85 -11.32 -4.90
C HIS A 369 9.07 -11.32 -5.84
N ILE A 370 9.73 -12.46 -6.00
CA ILE A 370 10.87 -12.60 -6.91
C ILE A 370 10.44 -12.40 -8.37
N TRP A 371 9.30 -12.97 -8.75
CA TRP A 371 8.69 -12.74 -10.07
C TRP A 371 8.45 -11.25 -10.34
N GLN A 372 7.89 -10.52 -9.37
CA GLN A 372 7.59 -9.09 -9.51
C GLN A 372 8.83 -8.24 -9.84
N MET A 373 10.03 -8.68 -9.45
CA MET A 373 11.27 -7.98 -9.80
C MET A 373 11.49 -7.95 -11.32
N GLY A 374 11.36 -9.11 -11.97
CA GLY A 374 11.44 -9.21 -13.43
C GLY A 374 10.32 -8.42 -14.10
N PHE A 375 9.11 -8.49 -13.56
CA PHE A 375 7.95 -7.79 -14.10
C PHE A 375 8.13 -6.27 -14.11
N ARG A 376 8.55 -5.68 -12.99
CA ARG A 376 8.82 -4.22 -12.86
C ARG A 376 9.88 -3.74 -13.84
N GLN A 377 10.83 -4.62 -14.19
CA GLN A 377 11.91 -4.31 -15.13
C GLN A 377 11.60 -4.75 -16.56
N ARG A 378 10.34 -5.08 -16.86
CA ARG A 378 9.87 -5.52 -18.19
C ARG A 378 10.68 -6.70 -18.73
N ALA A 379 10.94 -7.69 -17.88
CA ALA A 379 11.64 -8.90 -18.26
C ALA A 379 10.71 -9.95 -18.91
N PHE A 380 9.40 -9.73 -18.88
CA PHE A 380 8.39 -10.65 -19.40
C PHE A 380 7.57 -10.00 -20.52
N ASP A 381 7.12 -10.83 -21.45
CA ASP A 381 6.18 -10.50 -22.53
C ASP A 381 4.88 -11.31 -22.35
N TYR A 382 3.74 -10.69 -22.64
CA TYR A 382 2.39 -11.27 -22.52
C TYR A 382 1.65 -11.25 -23.88
N GLY A 383 2.34 -10.90 -24.96
CA GLY A 383 1.79 -10.82 -26.31
C GLY A 383 0.76 -9.70 -26.45
N GLU A 384 -0.41 -10.04 -27.01
CA GLU A 384 -1.52 -9.09 -27.19
C GLU A 384 -2.40 -8.93 -25.93
N HIS A 385 -2.13 -9.70 -24.88
CA HIS A 385 -2.93 -9.70 -23.66
C HIS A 385 -2.40 -8.68 -22.65
N SER A 386 -3.30 -8.10 -21.86
CA SER A 386 -2.91 -7.37 -20.65
C SER A 386 -2.21 -8.33 -19.68
N ALA A 387 -1.14 -7.86 -19.04
CA ALA A 387 -0.42 -8.63 -18.05
C ALA A 387 -1.36 -9.08 -16.91
N SER A 388 -1.39 -10.38 -16.64
CA SER A 388 -2.19 -11.02 -15.59
C SER A 388 -1.54 -12.33 -15.18
N VAL A 389 -1.85 -12.81 -13.97
CA VAL A 389 -1.33 -14.09 -13.47
C VAL A 389 -1.81 -15.30 -14.27
N ARG A 390 -2.92 -15.17 -15.00
CA ARG A 390 -3.59 -16.28 -15.70
C ARG A 390 -3.47 -16.23 -17.22
N VAL A 391 -2.73 -15.27 -17.76
CA VAL A 391 -2.38 -15.26 -19.19
C VAL A 391 -1.03 -15.94 -19.41
N PRO A 392 -0.81 -16.55 -20.59
CA PRO A 392 0.49 -17.10 -20.95
C PRO A 392 1.59 -16.05 -20.89
N VAL A 393 2.79 -16.47 -20.51
CA VAL A 393 3.95 -15.58 -20.34
C VAL A 393 5.18 -16.08 -21.11
N TRP A 394 5.94 -15.13 -21.65
CA TRP A 394 7.20 -15.33 -22.36
C TRP A 394 8.31 -14.49 -21.72
N LEU A 395 9.56 -14.83 -22.00
CA LEU A 395 10.67 -13.92 -21.78
C LEU A 395 10.58 -12.76 -22.79
N SER A 396 10.97 -11.56 -22.35
CA SER A 396 11.06 -10.42 -23.26
C SER A 396 12.08 -10.69 -24.37
N GLN A 397 11.79 -10.20 -25.59
CA GLN A 397 12.57 -10.48 -26.79
C GLN A 397 14.02 -9.97 -26.73
N ASP A 398 14.30 -9.03 -25.84
CA ASP A 398 15.62 -8.44 -25.59
C ASP A 398 16.44 -9.19 -24.51
N ILE A 399 15.94 -10.32 -24.01
CA ILE A 399 16.63 -11.19 -23.06
C ILE A 399 17.15 -12.43 -23.80
N ASP A 400 18.47 -12.49 -23.95
CA ASP A 400 19.16 -13.52 -24.76
C ASP A 400 19.86 -14.61 -23.92
N SER A 401 19.90 -14.45 -22.60
CA SER A 401 20.65 -15.31 -21.70
C SER A 401 20.12 -15.25 -20.27
N GLU A 402 20.37 -16.31 -19.50
CA GLU A 402 20.04 -16.40 -18.07
C GLU A 402 20.67 -15.22 -17.30
N ALA A 403 21.93 -14.90 -17.61
CA ALA A 403 22.64 -13.80 -16.99
C ALA A 403 21.99 -12.43 -17.32
N ALA A 404 21.51 -12.22 -18.56
CA ALA A 404 20.77 -11.02 -18.92
C ALA A 404 19.44 -10.92 -18.18
N PHE A 405 18.71 -12.03 -18.03
CA PHE A 405 17.45 -12.06 -17.27
C PHE A 405 17.66 -11.69 -15.80
N VAL A 406 18.63 -12.32 -15.14
CA VAL A 406 18.92 -12.06 -13.71
C VAL A 406 19.37 -10.61 -13.53
N ARG A 407 20.29 -10.10 -14.36
CA ARG A 407 20.69 -8.69 -14.31
C ARG A 407 19.50 -7.76 -14.52
N ARG A 408 18.62 -8.06 -15.49
CA ARG A 408 17.42 -7.27 -15.77
C ARG A 408 16.52 -7.19 -14.55
N ALA A 409 16.21 -8.32 -13.91
CA ALA A 409 15.36 -8.36 -12.73
C ALA A 409 16.01 -7.61 -11.53
N GLU A 410 17.30 -7.82 -11.28
CA GLU A 410 18.01 -7.19 -10.16
C GLU A 410 18.32 -5.70 -10.37
N SER A 411 18.35 -5.21 -11.62
CA SER A 411 18.54 -3.79 -11.92
C SER A 411 17.51 -2.88 -11.24
N GLY A 412 16.34 -3.41 -10.87
CA GLY A 412 15.31 -2.69 -10.14
C GLY A 412 15.77 -2.14 -8.79
N PHE A 413 16.71 -2.80 -8.11
CA PHE A 413 17.28 -2.30 -6.85
C PHE A 413 18.04 -1.00 -7.07
N VAL A 414 18.93 -1.01 -8.05
CA VAL A 414 19.75 0.16 -8.39
C VAL A 414 18.88 1.29 -8.94
N TYR A 415 17.89 0.95 -9.78
CA TYR A 415 16.93 1.92 -10.28
C TYR A 415 16.16 2.60 -9.14
N ALA A 416 15.72 1.85 -8.12
CA ALA A 416 15.03 2.41 -6.97
C ALA A 416 15.88 3.42 -6.19
N VAL A 417 17.17 3.15 -6.02
CA VAL A 417 18.12 4.07 -5.36
C VAL A 417 18.27 5.35 -6.18
N VAL A 418 18.51 5.23 -7.49
CA VAL A 418 18.65 6.39 -8.39
C VAL A 418 17.36 7.21 -8.45
N HIS A 419 16.22 6.55 -8.56
CA HIS A 419 14.90 7.17 -8.60
C HIS A 419 14.57 7.94 -7.31
N ALA A 420 15.03 7.45 -6.16
CA ALA A 420 14.89 8.15 -4.88
C ALA A 420 15.86 9.32 -4.70
N GLY A 421 16.78 9.55 -5.66
CA GLY A 421 17.77 10.62 -5.59
C GLY A 421 18.87 10.38 -4.56
N ILE A 422 19.05 9.14 -4.11
CA ILE A 422 20.10 8.79 -3.16
C ILE A 422 21.42 8.59 -3.92
N PRO A 423 22.55 9.12 -3.41
CA PRO A 423 23.86 8.88 -4.03
C PRO A 423 24.15 7.38 -4.14
N VAL A 424 24.63 6.94 -5.31
CA VAL A 424 25.04 5.55 -5.53
C VAL A 424 26.50 5.39 -5.14
N ASP A 425 26.73 4.64 -4.08
CA ASP A 425 28.03 4.09 -3.68
C ASP A 425 28.01 2.58 -3.97
N GLU A 426 28.86 2.15 -4.91
CA GLU A 426 28.86 0.78 -5.43
C GLU A 426 29.23 -0.25 -4.35
N ALA A 427 30.19 0.07 -3.47
CA ALA A 427 30.66 -0.84 -2.43
C ALA A 427 29.63 -1.01 -1.31
N GLU A 428 29.00 0.07 -0.85
CA GLU A 428 27.92 0.01 0.14
C GLU A 428 26.67 -0.67 -0.44
N LEU A 429 26.35 -0.45 -1.72
CA LEU A 429 25.21 -1.09 -2.36
C LEU A 429 25.46 -2.59 -2.59
N ALA A 430 26.68 -2.97 -2.94
CA ALA A 430 27.12 -4.37 -3.03
C ALA A 430 27.05 -5.05 -1.65
N ALA A 431 27.48 -4.36 -0.58
CA ALA A 431 27.34 -4.86 0.79
C ALA A 431 25.87 -5.14 1.14
N VAL A 432 24.96 -4.21 0.84
CA VAL A 432 23.55 -4.36 1.19
C VAL A 432 22.84 -5.42 0.34
N LEU A 433 23.12 -5.48 -0.96
CA LEU A 433 22.40 -6.37 -1.89
C LEU A 433 22.96 -7.79 -1.97
N LEU A 434 24.27 -7.93 -1.79
CA LEU A 434 25.03 -9.14 -2.07
C LEU A 434 25.77 -9.68 -0.84
N ASN A 435 25.75 -8.92 0.27
CA ASN A 435 26.55 -9.19 1.47
C ASN A 435 28.06 -9.29 1.17
N ASP A 436 28.53 -8.56 0.16
CA ASP A 436 29.93 -8.56 -0.28
C ASP A 436 30.26 -7.18 -0.86
N ARG A 437 31.15 -6.44 -0.19
CA ARG A 437 31.57 -5.07 -0.59
C ARG A 437 32.42 -5.06 -1.86
N ASP A 438 33.06 -6.17 -2.20
CA ASP A 438 34.02 -6.23 -3.31
C ASP A 438 33.33 -6.45 -4.67
N GLN A 439 32.02 -6.74 -4.68
CA GLN A 439 31.21 -6.97 -5.89
C GLN A 439 30.77 -5.67 -6.59
N CYS A 440 31.62 -4.65 -6.62
CA CYS A 440 31.33 -3.36 -7.27
C CYS A 440 31.08 -3.54 -8.77
N ASP A 441 31.83 -4.43 -9.43
CA ASP A 441 31.67 -4.74 -10.86
C ASP A 441 30.26 -5.23 -11.21
N TYR A 442 29.62 -5.95 -10.28
CA TYR A 442 28.25 -6.40 -10.48
C TYR A 442 27.26 -5.23 -10.42
N ILE A 443 27.38 -4.37 -9.42
CA ILE A 443 26.56 -3.15 -9.31
C ILE A 443 26.75 -2.26 -10.54
N GLN A 444 27.99 -2.12 -11.01
CA GLN A 444 28.31 -1.40 -12.23
C GLN A 444 27.62 -2.02 -13.45
N SER A 445 27.58 -3.35 -13.58
CA SER A 445 26.84 -4.03 -14.66
C SER A 445 25.32 -3.76 -14.63
N LEU A 446 24.72 -3.61 -13.44
CA LEU A 446 23.31 -3.25 -13.28
C LEU A 446 23.05 -1.80 -13.71
N LEU A 447 23.95 -0.88 -13.36
CA LEU A 447 23.92 0.51 -13.80
C LEU A 447 24.04 0.62 -15.33
N GLU A 448 24.94 -0.14 -15.93
CA GLU A 448 25.13 -0.19 -17.38
C GLU A 448 23.89 -0.71 -18.12
N ASP A 449 23.23 -1.75 -17.62
CA ASP A 449 21.97 -2.24 -18.19
C ASP A 449 20.85 -1.19 -18.12
N LEU A 450 20.75 -0.45 -17.00
CA LEU A 450 19.80 0.67 -16.88
C LEU A 450 20.12 1.81 -17.83
N MET A 451 21.40 2.14 -18.01
CA MET A 451 21.85 3.19 -18.94
C MET A 451 21.60 2.78 -20.39
N ALA A 452 21.88 1.54 -20.76
CA ALA A 452 21.66 1.00 -22.10
C ALA A 452 20.18 1.03 -22.49
N ARG A 453 19.28 0.82 -21.51
CA ARG A 453 17.82 0.94 -21.67
C ARG A 453 17.30 2.39 -21.59
N GLY A 454 18.19 3.36 -21.40
CA GLY A 454 17.82 4.77 -21.25
C GLY A 454 16.95 5.04 -20.03
N LEU A 455 17.05 4.24 -18.96
CA LEU A 455 16.31 4.43 -17.72
C LEU A 455 17.07 5.35 -16.74
N ILE A 456 18.40 5.41 -16.85
CA ILE A 456 19.26 6.32 -16.09
C ILE A 456 20.32 6.94 -17.02
N VAL A 457 20.88 8.07 -16.62
CA VAL A 457 22.03 8.73 -17.25
C VAL A 457 23.09 9.02 -16.19
N LYS A 458 24.36 8.92 -16.59
CA LYS A 458 25.51 9.27 -15.76
C LYS A 458 25.89 10.73 -16.00
N ASP A 459 25.98 11.50 -14.92
CA ASP A 459 26.33 12.92 -14.94
C ASP A 459 27.46 13.18 -13.94
N GLY A 460 28.69 13.28 -14.47
CA GLY A 460 29.90 13.27 -13.65
C GLY A 460 30.03 11.97 -12.84
N ASN A 461 30.05 12.09 -11.51
CA ASN A 461 30.15 10.97 -10.58
C ASN A 461 28.79 10.55 -9.99
N ARG A 462 27.67 10.95 -10.61
CA ARG A 462 26.32 10.67 -10.13
C ARG A 462 25.48 10.02 -11.22
N TYR A 463 24.47 9.26 -10.78
CA TYR A 463 23.45 8.67 -11.64
C TYR A 463 22.13 9.41 -11.38
N ARG A 464 21.37 9.67 -12.45
CA ARG A 464 20.07 10.33 -12.41
C ARG A 464 19.17 9.78 -13.50
N LEU A 465 17.87 10.07 -13.50
CA LEU A 465 17.01 9.66 -14.62
C LEU A 465 17.24 10.61 -15.83
N PRO A 466 17.04 10.15 -17.07
CA PRO A 466 17.22 10.98 -18.25
C PRO A 466 16.34 12.23 -18.21
N GLY A 467 16.91 13.37 -18.63
CA GLY A 467 16.18 14.63 -18.70
C GLY A 467 15.93 15.32 -17.36
N GLN A 468 16.62 14.92 -16.29
CA GLN A 468 16.43 15.49 -14.96
C GLN A 468 17.58 16.41 -14.53
N SER A 469 17.35 17.72 -14.39
CA SER A 469 18.16 18.65 -13.60
C SER A 469 18.36 18.14 -12.17
N LEU A 470 19.24 18.78 -11.36
CA LEU A 470 19.39 18.50 -9.91
C LEU A 470 18.04 18.48 -9.17
N ILE A 471 17.05 19.15 -9.76
CA ILE A 471 15.64 19.02 -9.44
C ILE A 471 14.93 18.44 -10.68
N PRO A 472 14.56 17.16 -10.65
CA PRO A 472 14.34 16.35 -11.83
C PRO A 472 13.18 16.76 -12.74
N PHE A 473 12.10 17.25 -12.14
CA PHE A 473 10.87 17.60 -12.85
C PHE A 473 10.93 18.99 -13.52
N CYS A 474 12.02 19.75 -13.34
CA CYS A 474 12.09 21.13 -13.83
C CYS A 474 12.25 21.26 -15.35
N ASP A 475 12.75 20.21 -15.99
CA ASP A 475 12.93 20.17 -17.43
C ASP A 475 11.64 19.80 -18.18
N GLU A 476 10.64 19.28 -17.44
CA GLU A 476 9.33 18.94 -17.99
C GLU A 476 8.64 20.20 -18.54
N PRO A 477 8.18 20.18 -19.81
CA PRO A 477 7.56 21.35 -20.44
C PRO A 477 6.46 22.04 -19.62
N PRO A 478 5.55 21.31 -18.92
CA PRO A 478 4.50 21.92 -18.10
C PRO A 478 5.03 22.71 -16.89
N LEU A 479 6.24 22.41 -16.40
CA LEU A 479 6.78 22.96 -15.16
C LEU A 479 7.75 24.12 -15.37
N ARG A 480 8.26 24.31 -16.59
CA ARG A 480 9.25 25.35 -16.93
C ARG A 480 8.88 26.76 -16.48
N LEU A 481 7.61 27.15 -16.57
CA LEU A 481 7.15 28.47 -16.13
C LEU A 481 7.33 28.62 -14.61
N ILE A 482 6.82 27.66 -13.83
CA ILE A 482 6.89 27.69 -12.38
C ILE A 482 8.34 27.62 -11.90
N CYS A 483 9.18 26.81 -12.55
CA CYS A 483 10.60 26.73 -12.23
C CYS A 483 11.29 28.09 -12.43
N ARG A 484 11.01 28.80 -13.53
CA ARG A 484 11.54 30.17 -13.74
C ARG A 484 11.06 31.14 -12.66
N GLU A 485 9.80 31.06 -12.24
CA GLU A 485 9.27 31.92 -11.17
C GLU A 485 9.97 31.65 -9.83
N ILE A 486 10.21 30.38 -9.51
CA ILE A 486 10.97 29.98 -8.31
C ILE A 486 12.41 30.48 -8.41
N GLU A 487 13.05 30.38 -9.58
CA GLU A 487 14.42 30.83 -9.77
C GLU A 487 14.57 32.34 -9.64
N GLN A 488 13.59 33.11 -10.13
CA GLN A 488 13.62 34.57 -10.15
C GLN A 488 13.19 35.21 -8.83
N VAL A 489 12.58 34.47 -7.91
CA VAL A 489 12.08 35.04 -6.67
C VAL A 489 13.23 35.47 -5.75
N GLN A 490 13.19 36.73 -5.32
CA GLN A 490 14.15 37.28 -4.37
C GLN A 490 13.63 37.14 -2.95
N LEU A 491 14.35 36.41 -2.11
CA LEU A 491 14.04 36.29 -0.68
C LEU A 491 14.41 37.59 0.05
N PRO A 492 13.58 38.08 1.00
CA PRO A 492 13.88 39.28 1.78
C PRO A 492 15.24 39.20 2.49
N GLU A 493 16.01 40.30 2.49
CA GLU A 493 17.29 40.38 3.19
C GLU A 493 17.11 40.13 4.70
N GLY A 494 17.94 39.25 5.27
CA GLY A 494 17.87 38.87 6.68
C GLY A 494 16.79 37.84 7.06
N ALA A 495 16.02 37.31 6.09
CA ALA A 495 15.06 36.24 6.38
C ALA A 495 15.77 34.93 6.77
N ALA A 496 15.26 34.26 7.80
CA ALA A 496 15.69 32.91 8.17
C ALA A 496 15.59 31.97 6.95
N ARG A 497 16.67 31.24 6.66
CA ARG A 497 16.77 30.28 5.55
C ARG A 497 16.75 28.84 6.08
N GLY A 498 16.47 27.88 5.20
CA GLY A 498 16.47 26.45 5.52
C GLY A 498 15.08 25.81 5.57
N ILE A 499 15.08 24.48 5.68
CA ILE A 499 13.89 23.62 5.54
C ILE A 499 12.76 23.93 6.52
N GLU A 500 13.07 24.27 7.78
CA GLU A 500 12.05 24.59 8.80
C GLU A 500 11.24 25.83 8.42
N LYS A 501 11.89 26.82 7.81
CA LYS A 501 11.21 28.02 7.34
C LYS A 501 10.34 27.73 6.14
N ALA A 502 10.80 26.88 5.21
CA ALA A 502 10.01 26.44 4.06
C ALA A 502 8.71 25.75 4.53
N GLN A 503 8.82 24.82 5.48
CA GLN A 503 7.67 24.13 6.09
C GLN A 503 6.70 25.10 6.77
N THR A 504 7.21 26.08 7.51
CA THR A 504 6.39 27.09 8.19
C THR A 504 5.62 27.95 7.18
N LEU A 505 6.28 28.37 6.10
CA LEU A 505 5.65 29.14 5.02
C LEU A 505 4.60 28.33 4.28
N ALA A 506 4.85 27.05 3.97
CA ALA A 506 3.87 26.18 3.35
C ALA A 506 2.62 25.97 4.22
N LYS A 507 2.79 25.73 5.53
CA LYS A 507 1.67 25.62 6.47
C LYS A 507 0.84 26.91 6.50
N ARG A 508 1.49 28.07 6.53
CA ARG A 508 0.82 29.37 6.45
C ARG A 508 0.07 29.54 5.13
N ALA A 509 0.69 29.20 4.01
CA ALA A 509 0.10 29.30 2.68
C ALA A 509 -1.16 28.44 2.55
N MET A 510 -1.16 27.24 3.13
CA MET A 510 -2.32 26.35 3.17
C MET A 510 -3.53 26.98 3.86
N ILE A 511 -3.32 27.65 5.01
CA ILE A 511 -4.39 28.34 5.75
C ILE A 511 -4.88 29.56 4.95
N GLN A 512 -3.97 30.30 4.32
CA GLN A 512 -4.30 31.49 3.54
C GLN A 512 -5.13 31.18 2.30
N ARG A 513 -5.06 29.95 1.74
CA ARG A 513 -5.73 29.57 0.49
C ARG A 513 -7.23 29.88 0.48
N SER A 514 -7.94 29.72 1.61
CA SER A 514 -9.38 29.99 1.70
C SER A 514 -9.74 31.46 1.89
N GLN A 515 -8.76 32.31 2.19
CA GLN A 515 -8.94 33.71 2.56
C GLN A 515 -8.36 34.68 1.51
N ASP A 516 -7.16 34.38 1.02
CA ASP A 516 -6.37 35.23 0.12
C ASP A 516 -5.45 34.36 -0.77
N PHE A 517 -5.86 34.20 -2.02
CA PHE A 517 -5.09 33.46 -3.03
C PHE A 517 -3.72 34.09 -3.29
N SER A 518 -3.62 35.42 -3.38
CA SER A 518 -2.38 36.13 -3.65
C SER A 518 -1.36 35.97 -2.52
N ALA A 519 -1.81 36.08 -1.27
CA ALA A 519 -0.94 35.85 -0.12
C ALA A 519 -0.50 34.38 0.00
N SER A 520 -1.40 33.44 -0.31
CA SER A 520 -1.10 32.01 -0.35
C SER A 520 -0.07 31.69 -1.45
N ALA A 521 -0.23 32.24 -2.65
CA ALA A 521 0.68 32.04 -3.78
C ALA A 521 2.09 32.53 -3.45
N ARG A 522 2.22 33.76 -2.91
CA ARG A 522 3.53 34.30 -2.47
C ARG A 522 4.20 33.43 -1.41
N SER A 523 3.44 32.96 -0.41
CA SER A 523 3.98 32.13 0.66
C SER A 523 4.46 30.77 0.15
N TYR A 524 3.71 30.13 -0.76
CA TYR A 524 4.17 28.90 -1.41
C TYR A 524 5.38 29.14 -2.31
N LEU A 525 5.43 30.24 -3.07
CA LEU A 525 6.58 30.56 -3.93
C LEU A 525 7.87 30.70 -3.10
N TYR A 526 7.80 31.35 -1.94
CA TYR A 526 8.94 31.43 -1.01
C TYR A 526 9.29 30.07 -0.38
N ALA A 527 8.30 29.24 -0.05
CA ALA A 527 8.54 27.88 0.43
C ALA A 527 9.24 27.03 -0.64
N CYS A 528 8.78 27.10 -1.89
CA CYS A 528 9.42 26.46 -3.04
C CYS A 528 10.87 26.90 -3.17
N ARG A 529 11.15 28.21 -3.12
CA ARG A 529 12.52 28.72 -3.25
C ARG A 529 13.45 28.23 -2.15
N LEU A 530 12.99 28.28 -0.89
CA LEU A 530 13.80 27.83 0.24
C LEU A 530 14.06 26.33 0.19
N GLN A 531 13.05 25.54 -0.16
CA GLN A 531 13.21 24.09 -0.30
C GLN A 531 14.08 23.73 -1.51
N TRP A 532 13.94 24.43 -2.62
CA TRP A 532 14.78 24.29 -3.81
C TRP A 532 16.25 24.51 -3.48
N ASP A 533 16.54 25.64 -2.84
CA ASP A 533 17.87 25.99 -2.36
C ASP A 533 18.44 24.93 -1.40
N ALA A 534 17.63 24.42 -0.48
CA ALA A 534 18.02 23.40 0.50
C ALA A 534 18.33 22.05 -0.17
N VAL A 535 17.52 21.64 -1.16
CA VAL A 535 17.75 20.44 -1.97
C VAL A 535 19.05 20.58 -2.77
N GLN A 536 19.28 21.74 -3.41
CA GLN A 536 20.52 21.98 -4.15
C GLN A 536 21.77 21.93 -3.25
N ARG A 537 21.65 22.39 -2.00
CA ARG A 537 22.72 22.37 -1.00
C ARG A 537 22.83 21.04 -0.24
N HIS A 538 21.95 20.07 -0.50
CA HIS A 538 21.91 18.78 0.18
C HIS A 538 21.77 18.94 1.71
N GLU A 539 20.96 19.90 2.15
CA GLU A 539 20.67 20.08 3.58
C GLU A 539 19.98 18.82 4.15
N PRO A 540 20.36 18.29 5.33
CA PRO A 540 19.73 17.12 5.93
C PRO A 540 18.22 17.32 6.10
N GLY A 541 17.40 16.39 5.57
CA GLY A 541 15.94 16.47 5.60
C GLY A 541 15.31 17.28 4.46
N ALA A 542 16.10 17.87 3.54
CA ALA A 542 15.58 18.50 2.34
C ALA A 542 15.23 17.44 1.28
N THR A 543 13.94 17.14 1.13
CA THR A 543 13.47 16.13 0.17
C THR A 543 12.92 16.76 -1.11
N LEU A 544 13.06 16.03 -2.22
CA LEU A 544 12.41 16.33 -3.50
C LEU A 544 10.89 16.15 -3.41
N GLU A 545 10.40 15.19 -2.59
CA GLU A 545 8.98 14.98 -2.37
C GLU A 545 8.30 16.23 -1.78
N ASP A 546 8.90 16.87 -0.78
CA ASP A 546 8.35 18.10 -0.19
C ASP A 546 8.41 19.28 -1.17
N LEU A 547 9.46 19.36 -2.00
CA LEU A 547 9.53 20.38 -3.05
C LEU A 547 8.42 20.19 -4.09
N ARG A 548 8.19 18.96 -4.57
CA ARG A 548 7.09 18.64 -5.49
C ARG A 548 5.74 19.00 -4.88
N TRP A 549 5.56 18.72 -3.59
CA TRP A 549 4.36 19.09 -2.86
C TRP A 549 4.14 20.61 -2.79
N TYR A 550 5.18 21.38 -2.51
CA TYR A 550 5.10 22.85 -2.52
C TYR A 550 4.79 23.39 -3.91
N ILE A 551 5.41 22.85 -4.96
CA ILE A 551 5.20 23.30 -6.35
C ILE A 551 3.78 22.98 -6.82
N ALA A 552 3.27 21.78 -6.58
CA ALA A 552 1.89 21.44 -6.90
C ALA A 552 0.90 22.31 -6.10
N SER A 553 1.22 22.62 -4.84
CA SER A 553 0.39 23.52 -4.03
C SER A 553 0.39 24.94 -4.57
N TYR A 554 1.55 25.47 -4.96
CA TYR A 554 1.70 26.76 -5.62
C TYR A 554 0.90 26.82 -6.93
N ALA A 555 1.06 25.80 -7.79
CA ALA A 555 0.34 25.69 -9.06
C ALA A 555 -1.18 25.75 -8.85
N SER A 556 -1.71 25.01 -7.86
CA SER A 556 -3.15 25.02 -7.57
C SER A 556 -3.68 26.39 -7.13
N VAL A 557 -2.90 27.11 -6.30
CA VAL A 557 -3.30 28.42 -5.78
C VAL A 557 -3.18 29.48 -6.87
N ARG A 558 -2.10 29.48 -7.66
CA ARG A 558 -1.90 30.44 -8.74
C ARG A 558 -2.92 30.25 -9.87
N ALA A 559 -3.30 28.99 -10.18
CA ALA A 559 -4.41 28.70 -11.09
C ALA A 559 -5.75 29.27 -10.57
N GLY A 560 -6.01 29.13 -9.27
CA GLY A 560 -7.19 29.68 -8.61
C GLY A 560 -7.21 31.22 -8.60
N GLU A 561 -6.07 31.85 -8.28
CA GLU A 561 -5.90 33.29 -8.28
C GLU A 561 -6.20 33.89 -9.66
N LEU A 562 -5.53 33.38 -10.69
CA LEU A 562 -5.70 33.86 -12.06
C LEU A 562 -7.13 33.64 -12.55
N SER A 563 -7.71 32.46 -12.34
CA SER A 563 -9.03 32.15 -12.89
C SER A 563 -10.20 32.74 -12.10
N GLN A 564 -10.16 32.74 -10.76
CA GLN A 564 -11.28 33.16 -9.93
C GLN A 564 -11.22 34.64 -9.53
N VAL A 565 -10.01 35.18 -9.35
CA VAL A 565 -9.82 36.58 -8.91
C VAL A 565 -9.53 37.48 -10.11
N GLU A 566 -8.49 37.17 -10.88
CA GLU A 566 -8.04 38.01 -11.99
C GLU A 566 -8.86 37.82 -13.28
N ARG A 567 -9.65 36.75 -13.36
CA ARG A 567 -10.40 36.30 -14.55
C ARG A 567 -9.53 36.03 -15.78
N ASP A 568 -8.25 35.72 -15.58
CA ASP A 568 -7.34 35.24 -16.61
C ASP A 568 -7.42 33.70 -16.76
N TYR A 569 -8.39 33.26 -17.56
CA TYR A 569 -8.60 31.84 -17.87
C TYR A 569 -7.53 31.26 -18.81
N SER A 570 -6.83 32.13 -19.55
CA SER A 570 -5.81 31.74 -20.52
C SER A 570 -4.47 31.50 -19.82
N GLY A 571 -4.01 32.43 -18.99
CA GLY A 571 -2.78 32.33 -18.21
C GLY A 571 -2.88 31.29 -17.10
N SER A 572 -4.06 31.07 -16.50
CA SER A 572 -4.25 30.01 -15.50
C SER A 572 -4.02 28.60 -16.05
N ARG A 573 -4.18 28.38 -17.37
CA ARG A 573 -4.09 27.05 -18.02
C ARG A 573 -2.76 26.36 -17.72
N THR A 574 -1.65 27.09 -17.78
CA THR A 574 -0.31 26.53 -17.55
C THR A 574 -0.16 25.99 -16.14
N TYR A 575 -0.73 26.66 -15.14
CA TYR A 575 -0.67 26.20 -13.74
C TYR A 575 -1.58 25.00 -13.46
N TYR A 576 -2.71 24.87 -14.15
CA TYR A 576 -3.50 23.63 -14.10
C TYR A 576 -2.71 22.45 -14.67
N LEU A 577 -2.08 22.62 -15.83
CA LEU A 577 -1.26 21.56 -16.44
C LEU A 577 -0.04 21.21 -15.60
N ALA A 578 0.64 22.20 -15.03
CA ALA A 578 1.73 22.00 -14.08
C ALA A 578 1.29 21.18 -12.84
N PHE A 579 0.11 21.47 -12.30
CA PHE A 579 -0.46 20.69 -11.20
C PHE A 579 -0.67 19.23 -11.60
N PHE A 580 -1.29 18.97 -12.75
CA PHE A 580 -1.55 17.60 -13.21
C PHE A 580 -0.29 16.85 -13.66
N ALA A 581 0.76 17.55 -14.09
CA ALA A 581 2.06 16.95 -14.39
C ALA A 581 2.67 16.31 -13.14
N LEU A 582 2.59 17.02 -12.00
CA LEU A 582 3.17 16.56 -10.74
C LEU A 582 2.33 15.49 -10.04
N VAL A 583 1.00 15.57 -10.15
CA VAL A 583 0.05 14.73 -9.40
C VAL A 583 -0.38 13.52 -10.25
N GLN A 584 0.46 12.50 -10.28
CA GLN A 584 0.23 11.23 -10.99
C GLN A 584 -0.27 10.15 -10.02
N GLU A 585 -1.05 9.16 -10.50
CA GLU A 585 -1.76 8.18 -9.64
C GLU A 585 -0.81 7.25 -8.87
N ASP A 586 0.29 6.83 -9.50
CA ASP A 586 1.33 5.97 -8.90
C ASP A 586 2.37 6.74 -8.07
N ASP A 587 2.11 8.02 -7.78
CA ASP A 587 3.04 8.90 -7.10
C ASP A 587 2.67 9.16 -5.62
N PRO A 588 3.63 9.18 -4.67
CA PRO A 588 3.36 9.52 -3.27
C PRO A 588 2.62 10.86 -3.07
N LEU A 589 2.78 11.81 -3.99
CA LEU A 589 2.11 13.09 -3.96
C LEU A 589 0.59 12.99 -4.18
N TRP A 590 0.11 11.96 -4.87
CA TRP A 590 -1.31 11.73 -5.15
C TRP A 590 -2.16 11.73 -3.87
N GLY A 591 -1.74 10.97 -2.87
CA GLY A 591 -2.43 10.86 -1.59
C GLY A 591 -2.55 12.20 -0.87
N ARG A 592 -1.49 13.02 -0.90
CA ARG A 592 -1.48 14.36 -0.28
C ARG A 592 -2.37 15.37 -1.04
N MET A 593 -2.58 15.17 -2.34
CA MET A 593 -3.29 16.12 -3.21
C MET A 593 -4.70 15.67 -3.64
N ARG A 594 -5.13 14.46 -3.25
CA ARG A 594 -6.40 13.83 -3.69
C ARG A 594 -7.62 14.73 -3.58
N GLY A 595 -7.72 15.53 -2.51
CA GLY A 595 -8.83 16.46 -2.29
C GLY A 595 -8.93 17.62 -3.31
N LEU A 596 -7.83 17.93 -4.01
CA LEU A 596 -7.78 19.01 -5.00
C LEU A 596 -7.95 18.54 -6.44
N ILE A 597 -7.76 17.26 -6.74
CA ILE A 597 -7.78 16.72 -8.12
C ILE A 597 -9.12 17.01 -8.80
N ASN A 598 -10.23 16.64 -8.17
CA ASN A 598 -11.56 16.80 -8.76
C ASN A 598 -11.95 18.28 -8.95
N PRO A 599 -11.81 19.16 -7.94
CA PRO A 599 -12.02 20.59 -8.14
C PRO A 599 -11.14 21.15 -9.26
N MET A 600 -9.84 20.85 -9.26
CA MET A 600 -8.91 21.37 -10.28
C MET A 600 -9.36 20.96 -11.68
N LEU A 601 -9.82 19.72 -11.86
CA LEU A 601 -10.24 19.20 -13.17
C LEU A 601 -11.57 19.82 -13.63
N ALA A 602 -12.53 19.96 -12.72
CA ALA A 602 -13.81 20.62 -12.99
C ALA A 602 -13.61 22.09 -13.40
N TYR A 603 -12.79 22.84 -12.67
CA TYR A 603 -12.49 24.23 -12.99
C TYR A 603 -11.67 24.37 -14.28
N TYR A 604 -10.75 23.44 -14.56
CA TYR A 604 -9.95 23.46 -15.80
C TYR A 604 -10.82 23.43 -17.06
N TRP A 605 -11.87 22.61 -17.08
CA TRP A 605 -12.84 22.56 -18.18
C TRP A 605 -13.87 23.68 -18.14
N ALA A 606 -14.40 24.03 -16.96
CA ALA A 606 -15.36 25.14 -16.83
C ALA A 606 -14.78 26.49 -17.24
N ASN A 607 -13.48 26.70 -17.04
CA ASN A 607 -12.79 27.91 -17.48
C ASN A 607 -12.77 28.06 -19.01
N ALA A 608 -12.90 26.96 -19.78
CA ALA A 608 -13.06 27.03 -21.24
C ALA A 608 -14.35 27.77 -21.64
N ALA A 609 -15.43 27.54 -20.89
CA ALA A 609 -16.71 28.19 -21.09
C ALA A 609 -16.67 29.66 -20.62
N ARG A 610 -16.05 29.92 -19.46
CA ARG A 610 -15.90 31.29 -18.94
C ARG A 610 -15.09 32.20 -19.87
N GLU A 611 -14.08 31.65 -20.53
CA GLU A 611 -13.27 32.37 -21.53
C GLU A 611 -14.10 32.84 -22.74
N LEU A 612 -15.22 32.16 -23.02
CA LEU A 612 -16.19 32.53 -24.05
C LEU A 612 -17.34 33.40 -23.51
N GLY A 613 -17.28 33.84 -22.25
CA GLY A 613 -18.36 34.57 -21.59
C GLY A 613 -19.60 33.72 -21.30
N ILE A 614 -19.50 32.39 -21.38
CA ILE A 614 -20.62 31.48 -21.08
C ILE A 614 -20.80 31.39 -19.57
N ASN A 615 -22.05 31.56 -19.12
CA ASN A 615 -22.37 31.45 -17.70
C ASN A 615 -22.40 29.97 -17.27
N VAL A 616 -21.48 29.60 -16.39
CA VAL A 616 -21.33 28.24 -15.84
C VAL A 616 -22.01 28.06 -14.47
N SER A 617 -22.83 29.01 -14.01
CA SER A 617 -23.53 28.90 -12.72
C SER A 617 -24.43 27.67 -12.64
N SER A 618 -25.05 27.29 -13.76
CA SER A 618 -25.88 26.09 -13.88
C SER A 618 -25.10 24.78 -13.81
N TRP A 619 -23.77 24.82 -13.90
CA TRP A 619 -22.92 23.63 -13.88
C TRP A 619 -22.61 23.16 -12.46
N ASN A 620 -23.00 23.92 -11.43
CA ASN A 620 -22.85 23.54 -10.01
C ASN A 620 -21.44 23.05 -9.63
N LEU A 621 -20.39 23.80 -9.98
CA LEU A 621 -18.99 23.38 -9.86
C LEU A 621 -18.54 22.99 -8.44
N SER A 622 -19.29 23.36 -7.39
CA SER A 622 -19.03 22.93 -6.01
C SER A 622 -19.39 21.47 -5.73
N THR A 623 -20.32 20.90 -6.51
CA THR A 623 -20.88 19.56 -6.30
C THR A 623 -20.78 18.68 -7.54
N ALA A 624 -20.61 19.27 -8.72
CA ALA A 624 -20.47 18.54 -9.98
C ALA A 624 -19.13 17.79 -10.04
N SER A 625 -19.21 16.54 -10.45
CA SER A 625 -18.02 15.73 -10.74
C SER A 625 -17.32 16.20 -12.02
N PRO A 626 -16.01 15.93 -12.17
CA PRO A 626 -15.31 16.22 -13.42
C PRO A 626 -15.97 15.59 -14.65
N ALA A 627 -16.50 14.36 -14.52
CA ALA A 627 -17.26 13.68 -15.57
C ALA A 627 -18.47 14.49 -16.04
N GLN A 628 -19.26 15.05 -15.11
CA GLN A 628 -20.41 15.89 -15.46
C GLN A 628 -19.98 17.17 -16.17
N VAL A 629 -18.92 17.81 -15.68
CA VAL A 629 -18.41 19.04 -16.31
C VAL A 629 -17.84 18.77 -17.70
N ALA A 630 -17.13 17.65 -17.88
CA ALA A 630 -16.63 17.22 -19.19
C ALA A 630 -17.78 17.06 -20.19
N VAL A 631 -18.86 16.40 -19.79
CA VAL A 631 -20.03 16.16 -20.65
C VAL A 631 -20.78 17.44 -20.97
N LEU A 632 -20.95 18.34 -19.99
CA LEU A 632 -21.55 19.66 -20.19
C LEU A 632 -20.76 20.50 -21.20
N ALA A 633 -19.43 20.42 -21.17
CA ALA A 633 -18.56 21.13 -22.10
C ALA A 633 -18.49 20.46 -23.49
N ALA A 634 -18.32 19.14 -23.54
CA ALA A 634 -18.19 18.35 -24.76
C ALA A 634 -19.47 18.36 -25.62
N ASN A 635 -20.65 18.43 -24.99
CA ASN A 635 -21.94 18.41 -25.68
C ASN A 635 -22.66 19.77 -25.66
N HIS A 636 -21.97 20.86 -25.30
CA HIS A 636 -22.57 22.19 -25.28
C HIS A 636 -23.01 22.61 -26.68
N GLU A 637 -24.09 23.39 -26.82
CA GLU A 637 -24.59 23.88 -28.11
C GLU A 637 -23.56 24.74 -28.87
N ASN A 638 -22.67 25.40 -28.12
CA ASN A 638 -21.63 26.29 -28.65
C ASN A 638 -20.45 25.47 -29.20
N ALA A 639 -20.24 25.53 -30.52
CA ALA A 639 -19.18 24.79 -31.21
C ALA A 639 -17.77 25.18 -30.77
N GLU A 640 -17.54 26.46 -30.47
CA GLU A 640 -16.24 26.96 -30.00
C GLU A 640 -15.91 26.41 -28.61
N LEU A 641 -16.91 26.25 -27.73
CA LEU A 641 -16.70 25.61 -26.42
C LEU A 641 -16.28 24.15 -26.58
N ARG A 642 -16.95 23.39 -27.46
CA ARG A 642 -16.60 21.99 -27.73
C ARG A 642 -15.16 21.88 -28.24
N HIS A 643 -14.77 22.76 -29.16
CA HIS A 643 -13.41 22.82 -29.69
C HIS A 643 -12.37 23.11 -28.59
N ARG A 644 -12.60 24.13 -27.75
CA ARG A 644 -11.70 24.47 -26.63
C ARG A 644 -11.62 23.38 -25.56
N TRP A 645 -12.73 22.69 -25.31
CA TRP A 645 -12.74 21.53 -24.43
C TRP A 645 -11.85 20.42 -24.98
N GLN A 646 -11.97 20.07 -26.27
CA GLN A 646 -11.10 19.08 -26.92
C GLN A 646 -9.62 19.46 -26.84
N GLU A 647 -9.27 20.72 -27.14
CA GLU A 647 -7.88 21.20 -27.02
C GLU A 647 -7.34 21.11 -25.58
N ARG A 648 -8.16 21.47 -24.59
CA ARG A 648 -7.77 21.41 -23.17
C ARG A 648 -7.60 19.97 -22.70
N THR A 649 -8.49 19.08 -23.12
CA THR A 649 -8.42 17.64 -22.84
C THR A 649 -7.21 17.00 -23.51
N ARG A 650 -6.87 17.41 -24.75
CA ARG A 650 -5.65 16.95 -25.43
C ARG A 650 -4.38 17.36 -24.70
N ALA A 651 -4.27 18.63 -24.31
CA ALA A 651 -3.14 19.11 -23.52
C ALA A 651 -3.02 18.38 -22.17
N LEU A 652 -4.16 18.02 -21.55
CA LEU A 652 -4.15 17.22 -20.33
C LEU A 652 -3.72 15.77 -20.59
N ALA A 653 -4.13 15.16 -21.71
CA ALA A 653 -3.72 13.80 -22.10
C ALA A 653 -2.21 13.66 -22.36
N GLU A 654 -1.57 14.74 -22.82
CA GLU A 654 -0.11 14.79 -22.99
C GLU A 654 0.64 14.82 -21.64
N VAL A 655 -0.01 15.28 -20.58
CA VAL A 655 0.60 15.53 -19.27
C VAL A 655 0.24 14.46 -18.25
N ASN A 656 -1.01 14.01 -18.25
CA ASN A 656 -1.54 13.04 -17.29
C ASN A 656 -2.76 12.33 -17.92
N GLU A 657 -2.50 11.21 -18.59
CA GLU A 657 -3.57 10.38 -19.15
C GLU A 657 -4.35 9.61 -18.07
N GLY A 658 -3.72 9.33 -16.91
CA GLY A 658 -4.34 8.61 -15.80
C GLY A 658 -5.59 9.30 -15.28
N VAL A 659 -5.55 10.62 -15.06
CA VAL A 659 -6.74 11.37 -14.61
C VAL A 659 -7.87 11.36 -15.65
N LEU A 660 -7.56 11.25 -16.94
CA LEU A 660 -8.56 11.15 -18.01
C LEU A 660 -9.14 9.74 -18.10
N LEU A 661 -8.31 8.70 -17.97
CA LEU A 661 -8.77 7.32 -17.85
C LEU A 661 -9.70 7.16 -16.65
N ARG A 662 -9.37 7.78 -15.52
CA ARG A 662 -10.25 7.82 -14.35
C ARG A 662 -11.57 8.54 -14.61
N VAL A 663 -11.60 9.59 -15.44
CA VAL A 663 -12.85 10.23 -15.87
C VAL A 663 -13.63 9.31 -16.81
N ILE A 664 -12.98 8.60 -17.73
CA ILE A 664 -13.61 7.59 -18.59
C ILE A 664 -14.23 6.48 -17.75
N GLU A 665 -13.49 5.93 -16.79
CA GLU A 665 -13.97 4.93 -15.85
C GLU A 665 -15.12 5.47 -15.01
N GLN A 666 -14.99 6.71 -14.50
CA GLN A 666 -16.06 7.37 -13.79
C GLN A 666 -17.29 7.49 -14.68
N ILE A 667 -17.16 7.86 -15.95
CA ILE A 667 -18.27 7.96 -16.89
C ILE A 667 -18.90 6.59 -17.13
N ARG A 668 -18.10 5.60 -17.51
CA ARG A 668 -18.55 4.23 -17.82
C ARG A 668 -19.19 3.56 -16.61
N HIS A 669 -18.72 3.86 -15.41
CA HIS A 669 -19.27 3.33 -14.16
C HIS A 669 -20.53 4.09 -13.71
N ASN A 670 -20.54 5.42 -13.81
CA ASN A 670 -21.57 6.25 -13.21
C ASN A 670 -22.72 6.60 -14.16
N TYR A 671 -22.45 6.65 -15.46
CA TYR A 671 -23.35 7.18 -16.47
C TYR A 671 -23.49 6.24 -17.69
N ALA A 672 -23.32 4.93 -17.49
CA ALA A 672 -23.43 3.89 -18.53
C ALA A 672 -24.72 3.96 -19.37
N ASP A 673 -25.83 4.37 -18.75
CA ASP A 673 -27.14 4.41 -19.41
C ASP A 673 -27.40 5.75 -20.14
N GLN A 674 -26.44 6.67 -20.18
CA GLN A 674 -26.59 7.99 -20.78
C GLN A 674 -25.71 8.10 -22.03
N PRO A 675 -26.28 8.04 -23.25
CA PRO A 675 -25.50 8.05 -24.50
C PRO A 675 -24.52 9.22 -24.60
N ALA A 676 -24.97 10.43 -24.26
CA ALA A 676 -24.11 11.63 -24.29
C ALA A 676 -22.87 11.53 -23.37
N TYR A 677 -22.96 10.76 -22.27
CA TYR A 677 -21.82 10.51 -21.40
C TYR A 677 -20.85 9.52 -22.05
N LEU A 678 -21.35 8.40 -22.57
CA LEU A 678 -20.53 7.42 -23.29
C LEU A 678 -19.83 8.02 -24.51
N ASP A 679 -20.54 8.83 -25.31
CA ASP A 679 -19.98 9.56 -26.44
C ASP A 679 -18.83 10.49 -26.01
N THR A 680 -18.94 11.08 -24.82
CA THR A 680 -17.86 11.91 -24.25
C THR A 680 -16.69 11.06 -23.78
N ALA A 681 -16.93 9.90 -23.18
CA ALA A 681 -15.87 8.98 -22.78
C ALA A 681 -15.08 8.45 -23.98
N ASP A 682 -15.77 8.12 -25.07
CA ASP A 682 -15.12 7.67 -26.31
C ASP A 682 -14.34 8.82 -26.98
N GLN A 683 -14.86 10.05 -26.98
CA GLN A 683 -14.09 11.23 -27.38
C GLN A 683 -12.81 11.42 -26.55
N ILE A 684 -12.88 11.26 -25.22
CA ILE A 684 -11.69 11.36 -24.36
C ILE A 684 -10.71 10.23 -24.68
N LEU A 685 -11.20 9.01 -24.91
CA LEU A 685 -10.37 7.85 -25.26
C LEU A 685 -9.65 8.06 -26.60
N ASP A 686 -10.34 8.58 -27.61
CA ASP A 686 -9.76 8.92 -28.91
C ASP A 686 -8.66 9.98 -28.76
N ILE A 687 -8.88 11.00 -27.93
CA ILE A 687 -7.86 12.01 -27.61
C ILE A 687 -6.63 11.39 -26.95
N ILE A 688 -6.81 10.45 -26.00
CA ILE A 688 -5.70 9.73 -25.36
C ILE A 688 -4.93 8.91 -26.40
N GLN A 689 -5.63 8.17 -27.26
CA GLN A 689 -5.00 7.38 -28.32
C GLN A 689 -4.23 8.26 -29.31
N GLU A 690 -4.77 9.41 -29.69
CA GLU A 690 -4.09 10.39 -30.54
C GLU A 690 -2.80 10.90 -29.87
N ALA A 691 -2.86 11.25 -28.59
CA ALA A 691 -1.70 11.70 -27.81
C ALA A 691 -0.62 10.61 -27.71
N ARG A 692 -1.01 9.34 -27.50
CA ARG A 692 -0.09 8.19 -27.49
C ARG A 692 0.57 7.97 -28.85
N ARG A 693 -0.18 8.08 -29.95
CA ARG A 693 0.37 7.98 -31.32
C ARG A 693 1.39 9.07 -31.62
N ARG A 694 1.15 10.31 -31.17
CA ARG A 694 2.11 11.42 -31.33
C ARG A 694 3.39 11.19 -30.53
N ARG A 695 3.28 10.69 -29.29
CA ARG A 695 4.45 10.28 -28.49
C ARG A 695 5.25 9.17 -29.19
N ASN A 696 4.60 8.10 -29.62
CA ASN A 696 5.25 6.97 -30.28
C ASN A 696 5.76 7.28 -31.70
N GLY A 697 5.16 8.27 -32.38
CA GLY A 697 5.58 8.75 -33.70
C GLY A 697 6.77 9.70 -33.65
N ALA A 698 6.96 10.44 -32.55
CA ALA A 698 8.14 11.26 -32.32
C ALA A 698 9.41 10.40 -32.13
N ASP A 699 9.29 9.22 -31.50
CA ASP A 699 10.37 8.23 -31.37
C ASP A 699 10.68 7.45 -32.67
N ARG A 700 9.88 7.65 -33.74
CA ARG A 700 10.06 7.02 -35.06
C ARG A 700 10.37 8.00 -36.18
N ALA A 701 10.76 9.24 -35.88
CA ALA A 701 11.32 10.11 -36.90
C ALA A 701 12.69 9.55 -37.33
N PRO A 702 12.89 9.15 -38.60
CA PRO A 702 14.20 8.74 -39.06
C PRO A 702 15.14 9.95 -39.01
N VAL A 703 16.31 9.74 -38.40
CA VAL A 703 17.48 10.60 -38.61
C VAL A 703 17.85 10.49 -40.09
N GLN A 704 17.27 11.36 -40.92
CA GLN A 704 17.61 11.47 -42.32
C GLN A 704 18.19 12.86 -42.61
N GLU A 705 19.43 12.80 -43.06
CA GLU A 705 20.15 13.78 -43.89
C GLU A 705 20.82 14.97 -43.20
N ALA A 706 21.97 14.66 -42.57
CA ALA A 706 23.15 15.54 -42.57
C ALA A 706 24.35 14.80 -43.18
N ARG A 707 24.20 14.31 -44.42
CA ARG A 707 25.30 13.88 -45.30
C ARG A 707 24.96 14.26 -46.73
N ASN A 708 25.16 15.53 -47.06
CA ASN A 708 25.53 15.98 -48.39
C ASN A 708 25.99 17.42 -48.31
N GLY A 709 27.31 17.63 -48.33
CA GLY A 709 27.89 18.96 -48.25
C GLY A 709 29.42 19.02 -48.19
N GLN A 710 30.15 18.03 -48.71
CA GLN A 710 31.57 18.17 -49.05
C GLN A 710 31.90 17.27 -50.24
N HIS A 711 31.66 17.78 -51.45
CA HIS A 711 32.47 17.55 -52.66
C HIS A 711 31.81 18.31 -53.83
N ALA A 712 32.21 19.56 -53.99
CA ALA A 712 32.40 20.28 -55.26
C ALA A 712 33.04 21.63 -54.94
#